data_AF-A0A1H4IYK3-F1
#
_entry.id   AF-A0A1H4IYK3-F1
#
_cell.length_a   1.000
_cell.length_b   1.000
_cell.length_c   1.000
_cell.angle_alpha   90.00
_cell.angle_beta   90.00
_cell.angle_gamma   90.00
#
_symmetry.space_group_name_H-M   'P 1'
#
loop_
_entity.id
_entity.type
_entity.pdbx_description
1 polymer ?
#
loop_
_entity_poly.entity_id
_entity_poly.type
_entity_poly.pdbx_seq_one_letter_code
_entity_poly.pdbx_strand_id
1 'polypeptide(L)'
;MHLRALCKSVRSCVAVHGNSLRKFPVVVLLFLLTVVFHRTASATATVDIAVGSATTIPLNTHSSLSGMCDDANGATYDLGCVVSGGYATYNLSVQQAGTYNMTLNYASPVGGTSAAILVNGVKAASVAFANTNGWGNYVNAAPVAVILPAGQVSFTVLAQNSGFNLDGVMLTPAIPTITASGSTPIPLQGYTAISGMCPDANGATFDLGCVQANGYATYALNVTQAGNYTVTATYASPTNDSAAYLLVNGSVAASVSFPNTGTWSNYINASPVTVTLPAGPVTFKVQAQSAGFNLAGLAFASATSAAPITPSPTTTTLPEPTPIAWWKFDQNSGTSAADSIGGSTGALLNGASWTSGASGNAIAVGSPYYGGGGAVSLPVSLPPTFTLSFWAKANGYSNATNIENNVVLGGGTYQTNGFRAGFNSEGVFTFWTTESGGTLQLSDIQAAPVGTWNQFVISYQNGTAALYRNGTLVSTANGTYVPGATSIGIDTGVGGVNTFWGAVDDLRVFNVALPGTLTNNFGTFGSSQNQVIATYTPKFDDGTVPASYFGMTVHSLGQPNIAGATNTTPFPPFSIATLRLWDVAYWQQIEPSSGQFNWTNMDKTILSGTQNGTTDFIFTLGHVPAWASSKPTDYTCSEGPGSCDYPTMAAFDDFLTHVVQRYCGTVKYYEAWNEPDNYTFWNGTNQQLLEIASHVYSIVKSPANCAIGGVNPNQVLLPPVSSTGLQSLSWLDSFLAVAGSKYPYADITAFHGYGYDNSPEGITQGVAAFKQVVQRYGLGNLPIWNTEANWGTRNAYVSQDQDAAWLMRYYLAQAGTGVSRFVWYAYDNCAWGPLWGSSCDASNKPLDSWSGIRQAGLSFGVLEQWIVGKTVSECDRYQNGLWSCRVQGASGYNGWIVWSTSGSLPVTVPSGMTDYRDYLNNTHSVPAALTVSSLPLLLEN
;
A
#
# COMPACT_ATOMS: atom_id res chain seq x y z
N MET A 1 -53.66 37.57 35.36
CA MET A 1 -53.67 38.31 36.64
C MET A 1 -52.52 39.31 36.56
N HIS A 2 -52.85 40.60 36.52
CA HIS A 2 -51.95 41.77 36.61
C HIS A 2 -50.93 42.00 35.47
N LEU A 3 -50.87 43.15 34.80
CA LEU A 3 -51.77 44.30 34.66
C LEU A 3 -51.14 45.13 33.52
N ARG A 4 -51.75 45.16 32.33
CA ARG A 4 -52.21 46.41 31.71
C ARG A 4 -52.35 47.59 32.68
N ALA A 5 -51.85 48.75 32.23
CA ALA A 5 -52.30 50.10 32.57
C ALA A 5 -52.05 50.63 34.00
N LEU A 6 -51.17 51.64 34.09
CA LEU A 6 -51.21 52.90 34.85
C LEU A 6 -49.73 53.39 34.90
N CYS A 7 -49.34 54.62 34.55
CA CYS A 7 -50.08 55.87 34.64
C CYS A 7 -49.50 56.93 33.67
N LYS A 8 -50.41 57.69 33.06
CA LYS A 8 -50.19 59.01 32.48
C LYS A 8 -49.65 59.97 33.54
N SER A 9 -48.64 60.79 33.22
CA SER A 9 -48.24 62.06 33.88
C SER A 9 -46.75 62.27 33.58
N VAL A 10 -46.21 63.32 32.93
CA VAL A 10 -46.64 64.69 32.68
C VAL A 10 -45.82 65.23 31.49
N ARG A 11 -46.48 66.03 30.66
CA ARG A 11 -45.95 66.83 29.56
C ARG A 11 -44.89 67.84 30.02
N SER A 12 -43.96 68.18 29.13
CA SER A 12 -43.41 69.52 28.78
C SER A 12 -41.90 69.39 28.53
N CYS A 13 -41.28 69.81 27.41
CA CYS A 13 -41.69 70.75 26.38
C CYS A 13 -41.30 70.27 24.99
N VAL A 14 -42.21 70.57 24.06
CA VAL A 14 -42.02 70.73 22.62
C VAL A 14 -41.33 72.07 22.36
N ALA A 15 -40.80 72.20 21.14
CA ALA A 15 -40.43 73.43 20.45
C ALA A 15 -38.95 73.83 20.66
N VAL A 16 -38.22 74.20 19.61
CA VAL A 16 -38.60 75.17 18.59
C VAL A 16 -37.82 74.89 17.28
N HIS A 17 -38.55 75.01 16.17
CA HIS A 17 -38.20 75.33 14.78
C HIS A 17 -36.84 74.89 14.20
N GLY A 18 -36.76 74.29 13.02
CA GLY A 18 -37.72 74.29 11.92
C GLY A 18 -36.98 74.61 10.61
N ASN A 19 -37.41 73.95 9.54
CA ASN A 19 -37.29 74.37 8.13
C ASN A 19 -35.86 74.62 7.61
N SER A 20 -35.39 74.06 6.50
CA SER A 20 -36.13 73.69 5.30
C SER A 20 -35.17 73.18 4.23
N LEU A 21 -35.69 72.26 3.40
CA LEU A 21 -35.56 72.22 1.94
C LEU A 21 -34.18 72.02 1.29
N ARG A 22 -34.10 70.84 0.64
CA ARG A 22 -33.79 70.61 -0.79
C ARG A 22 -32.36 70.21 -1.19
N LYS A 23 -32.32 68.96 -1.69
CA LYS A 23 -31.75 68.49 -2.99
C LYS A 23 -30.23 68.61 -3.21
N PHE A 24 -29.56 67.44 -3.16
CA PHE A 24 -28.61 66.82 -4.13
C PHE A 24 -27.92 67.70 -5.22
N PRO A 25 -26.72 67.37 -5.77
CA PRO A 25 -25.77 66.27 -5.46
C PRO A 25 -24.23 66.59 -5.57
N VAL A 26 -23.40 65.60 -5.20
CA VAL A 26 -21.98 65.26 -5.57
C VAL A 26 -20.78 66.20 -5.23
N VAL A 27 -19.74 65.54 -4.68
CA VAL A 27 -18.26 65.76 -4.76
C VAL A 27 -17.53 66.38 -3.54
N VAL A 28 -17.10 65.48 -2.64
CA VAL A 28 -15.73 65.30 -2.07
C VAL A 28 -15.13 66.33 -1.09
N LEU A 29 -14.38 65.76 -0.12
CA LEU A 29 -13.29 66.29 0.75
C LEU A 29 -13.73 66.80 2.14
N LEU A 30 -13.66 65.96 3.18
CA LEU A 30 -12.54 65.68 4.10
C LEU A 30 -12.28 66.76 5.18
N PHE A 31 -12.09 66.26 6.41
CA PHE A 31 -11.58 66.90 7.63
C PHE A 31 -12.57 67.60 8.59
N LEU A 32 -12.46 67.16 9.86
CA LEU A 32 -12.92 67.75 11.13
C LEU A 32 -14.33 67.41 11.64
N LEU A 33 -14.45 66.29 12.36
CA LEU A 33 -14.88 66.33 13.77
C LEU A 33 -14.42 65.06 14.52
N THR A 34 -13.45 65.25 15.41
CA THR A 34 -12.99 64.32 16.44
C THR A 34 -13.17 65.05 17.78
N VAL A 35 -13.33 64.32 18.92
CA VAL A 35 -13.22 64.78 20.35
C VAL A 35 -14.58 65.32 20.90
N VAL A 36 -15.34 64.77 21.89
CA VAL A 36 -15.22 63.81 23.04
C VAL A 36 -16.66 63.38 23.46
N PHE A 37 -16.99 62.10 23.73
CA PHE A 37 -17.03 61.52 25.09
C PHE A 37 -16.99 59.98 25.08
N HIS A 38 -15.83 59.46 25.52
CA HIS A 38 -15.58 58.33 26.43
C HIS A 38 -16.72 57.34 26.74
N ARG A 39 -16.60 56.09 26.28
CA ARG A 39 -15.94 54.97 26.98
C ARG A 39 -16.01 53.73 26.08
N THR A 40 -14.88 53.42 25.47
CA THR A 40 -14.62 52.17 24.76
C THR A 40 -14.59 51.01 25.76
N ALA A 41 -15.52 50.07 25.62
CA ALA A 41 -15.15 48.67 25.82
C ALA A 41 -14.24 48.32 24.63
N SER A 42 -12.92 48.42 24.82
CA SER A 42 -12.01 47.79 23.87
C SER A 42 -12.20 46.29 24.04
N ALA A 43 -12.71 45.62 23.01
CA ALA A 43 -12.63 44.17 22.95
C ALA A 43 -11.15 43.80 23.12
N THR A 44 -10.81 43.09 24.18
CA THR A 44 -9.46 42.57 24.39
C THR A 44 -9.16 41.59 23.27
N ALA A 45 -8.14 41.88 22.46
CA ALA A 45 -7.75 41.02 21.35
C ALA A 45 -7.29 39.67 21.91
N THR A 46 -7.93 38.59 21.47
CA THR A 46 -7.48 37.22 21.76
C THR A 46 -6.48 36.79 20.69
N VAL A 47 -5.36 36.20 21.10
CA VAL A 47 -4.32 35.69 20.18
C VAL A 47 -4.56 34.22 19.91
N ASP A 48 -4.77 33.85 18.64
CA ASP A 48 -4.96 32.46 18.25
C ASP A 48 -3.62 31.71 18.18
N ILE A 49 -3.51 30.62 18.94
CA ILE A 49 -2.40 29.68 18.85
C ILE A 49 -2.86 28.52 17.95
N ALA A 50 -2.43 28.56 16.69
CA ALA A 50 -2.80 27.61 15.66
C ALA A 50 -2.08 26.26 15.82
N VAL A 51 -2.70 25.19 15.34
CA VAL A 51 -2.17 23.82 15.36
C VAL A 51 -0.81 23.77 14.63
N GLY A 52 0.19 23.18 15.28
CA GLY A 52 1.47 22.83 14.65
C GLY A 52 2.36 23.99 14.18
N SER A 53 2.01 25.24 14.47
CA SER A 53 2.74 26.43 13.99
C SER A 53 3.35 27.24 15.14
N ALA A 54 4.51 27.85 14.90
CA ALA A 54 5.05 28.83 15.83
C ALA A 54 4.23 30.12 15.78
N THR A 55 3.80 30.62 16.94
CA THR A 55 3.04 31.87 17.06
C THR A 55 3.84 32.88 17.86
N THR A 56 4.00 34.08 17.31
CA THR A 56 4.49 35.24 18.06
C THR A 56 3.30 35.97 18.66
N ILE A 57 3.28 36.15 19.98
CA ILE A 57 2.28 36.96 20.66
C ILE A 57 2.66 38.43 20.43
N PRO A 58 1.82 39.23 19.75
CA PRO A 58 2.06 40.66 19.61
C PRO A 58 1.97 41.30 20.99
N LEU A 59 3.02 42.01 21.43
CA LEU A 59 3.04 42.55 22.79
C LEU A 59 1.94 43.60 23.02
N ASN A 60 1.44 44.23 21.96
CA ASN A 60 0.37 45.23 22.02
C ASN A 60 -1.04 44.66 22.21
N THR A 61 -1.18 43.34 22.25
CA THR A 61 -2.48 42.67 22.49
C THR A 61 -2.63 42.22 23.95
N HIS A 62 -1.89 42.83 24.89
CA HIS A 62 -2.08 42.53 26.31
C HIS A 62 -3.51 42.89 26.75
N SER A 63 -4.12 42.00 27.53
CA SER A 63 -5.44 42.21 28.15
C SER A 63 -5.34 42.93 29.48
N SER A 64 -4.16 42.92 30.10
CA SER A 64 -3.84 43.70 31.30
C SER A 64 -2.33 43.95 31.37
N LEU A 65 -1.96 45.17 31.76
CA LEU A 65 -0.58 45.62 31.92
C LEU A 65 -0.44 46.41 33.22
N SER A 66 0.58 46.11 34.00
CA SER A 66 0.91 46.88 35.21
C SER A 66 2.41 46.85 35.47
N GLY A 67 3.01 47.97 35.88
CA GLY A 67 4.45 48.02 36.17
C GLY A 67 5.36 47.75 34.96
N MET A 68 4.83 47.93 33.75
CA MET A 68 5.50 47.90 32.46
C MET A 68 4.86 49.00 31.59
N CYS A 69 5.55 49.50 30.58
CA CYS A 69 5.05 50.51 29.66
C CYS A 69 5.18 50.04 28.21
N ASP A 70 4.20 50.40 27.38
CA ASP A 70 4.32 50.26 25.93
C ASP A 70 5.28 51.35 25.42
N ASP A 71 6.39 50.96 24.80
CA ASP A 71 7.33 51.86 24.15
C ASP A 71 7.30 51.62 22.63
N ALA A 72 7.20 52.72 21.87
CA ALA A 72 7.00 52.71 20.43
C ALA A 72 8.03 53.66 19.78
N ASN A 73 9.30 53.33 19.93
CA ASN A 73 10.39 54.11 19.33
C ASN A 73 10.58 53.74 17.85
N GLY A 74 9.63 54.16 17.01
CA GLY A 74 9.83 54.44 15.58
C GLY A 74 10.17 53.29 14.61
N ALA A 75 10.43 52.07 15.07
CA ALA A 75 10.65 50.90 14.18
C ALA A 75 10.14 49.55 14.72
N THR A 76 10.00 49.36 16.04
CA THR A 76 9.39 48.15 16.66
C THR A 76 8.57 48.54 17.90
N TYR A 77 7.67 47.65 18.34
CA TYR A 77 6.83 47.81 19.54
C TYR A 77 7.39 46.92 20.65
N ASP A 78 7.80 47.49 21.77
CA ASP A 78 8.38 46.76 22.90
C ASP A 78 7.71 47.11 24.24
N LEU A 79 7.85 46.22 25.23
CA LEU A 79 7.45 46.47 26.62
C LEU A 79 8.68 46.86 27.43
N GLY A 80 8.71 48.12 27.86
CA GLY A 80 9.76 48.73 28.67
C GLY A 80 9.28 49.18 30.06
N CYS A 81 10.02 50.10 30.68
CA CYS A 81 9.78 50.63 32.04
C CYS A 81 9.53 49.55 33.11
N VAL A 82 10.10 48.36 32.94
CA VAL A 82 9.77 47.20 33.76
C VAL A 82 10.20 47.42 35.19
N VAL A 83 9.23 47.38 36.12
CA VAL A 83 9.48 47.35 37.56
C VAL A 83 9.28 45.94 38.12
N SER A 84 9.98 45.62 39.20
CA SER A 84 9.78 44.37 39.95
C SER A 84 8.30 44.16 40.32
N GLY A 85 7.75 43.00 39.96
CA GLY A 85 6.34 42.67 40.15
C GLY A 85 5.41 43.18 39.05
N GLY A 86 5.91 43.92 38.06
CA GLY A 86 5.17 44.30 36.86
C GLY A 86 4.83 43.08 36.01
N TYR A 87 3.75 43.15 35.24
CA TYR A 87 3.28 42.06 34.40
C TYR A 87 2.56 42.53 33.14
N ALA A 88 2.56 41.65 32.13
CA ALA A 88 1.70 41.71 30.95
C ALA A 88 0.95 40.38 30.83
N THR A 89 -0.38 40.46 30.75
CA THR A 89 -1.27 39.29 30.58
C THR A 89 -1.89 39.32 29.20
N TYR A 90 -2.01 38.17 28.56
CA TYR A 90 -2.56 37.96 27.23
C TYR A 90 -3.68 36.94 27.29
N ASN A 91 -4.72 37.15 26.48
CA ASN A 91 -5.78 36.16 26.29
C ASN A 91 -5.43 35.33 25.05
N LEU A 92 -5.19 34.04 25.23
CA LEU A 92 -4.87 33.11 24.15
C LEU A 92 -6.08 32.23 23.84
N SER A 93 -6.31 31.99 22.56
CA SER A 93 -7.25 31.00 22.04
C SER A 93 -6.41 29.82 21.52
N VAL A 94 -6.19 28.85 22.40
CA VAL A 94 -5.32 27.71 22.12
C VAL A 94 -6.11 26.63 21.41
N GLN A 95 -5.86 26.44 20.11
CA GLN A 95 -6.59 25.44 19.32
C GLN A 95 -6.20 24.00 19.70
N GLN A 96 -5.01 23.80 20.28
CA GLN A 96 -4.46 22.49 20.64
C GLN A 96 -3.72 22.54 21.98
N ALA A 97 -4.11 21.69 22.93
CA ALA A 97 -3.36 21.51 24.17
C ALA A 97 -1.97 20.90 23.87
N GLY A 98 -0.95 21.27 24.64
CA GLY A 98 0.37 20.66 24.48
C GLY A 98 1.49 21.39 25.19
N THR A 99 2.70 20.85 25.06
CA THR A 99 3.93 21.52 25.47
C THR A 99 4.41 22.44 24.35
N TYR A 100 4.70 23.68 24.69
CA TYR A 100 5.25 24.68 23.80
C TYR A 100 6.62 25.12 24.31
N ASN A 101 7.60 25.20 23.43
CA ASN A 101 8.84 25.90 23.69
C ASN A 101 8.57 27.40 23.58
N MET A 102 8.57 28.08 24.73
CA MET A 102 8.39 29.51 24.81
C MET A 102 9.76 30.21 24.83
N THR A 103 9.93 31.20 23.97
CA THR A 103 11.10 32.07 23.89
C THR A 103 10.69 33.50 24.17
N LEU A 104 11.37 34.18 25.09
CA LEU A 104 11.25 35.62 25.28
C LEU A 104 12.38 36.33 24.54
N ASN A 105 12.05 37.30 23.71
CA ASN A 105 13.01 38.20 23.09
C ASN A 105 13.15 39.44 23.99
N TYR A 106 14.34 39.66 24.54
CA TYR A 106 14.58 40.62 25.62
C TYR A 106 15.86 41.43 25.40
N ALA A 107 15.90 42.62 25.97
CA ALA A 107 17.10 43.45 26.12
C ALA A 107 17.28 43.82 27.59
N SER A 108 18.52 43.85 28.06
CA SER A 108 18.87 44.19 29.44
C SER A 108 20.29 44.77 29.50
N PRO A 109 20.52 45.96 30.10
CA PRO A 109 21.87 46.49 30.32
C PRO A 109 22.57 45.89 31.55
N VAL A 110 21.87 45.05 32.31
CA VAL A 110 22.35 44.40 33.54
C VAL A 110 22.14 42.89 33.46
N GLY A 111 22.94 42.10 34.17
CA GLY A 111 22.73 40.65 34.30
C GLY A 111 21.93 40.30 35.56
N GLY A 112 21.28 39.14 35.56
CA GLY A 112 20.63 38.59 36.76
C GLY A 112 19.18 39.05 36.97
N THR A 113 18.53 39.59 35.94
CA THR A 113 17.09 39.86 35.93
C THR A 113 16.32 38.62 35.46
N SER A 114 15.02 38.54 35.73
CA SER A 114 14.21 37.38 35.33
C SER A 114 12.71 37.69 35.24
N ALA A 115 11.98 36.83 34.55
CA ALA A 115 10.52 36.80 34.51
C ALA A 115 9.98 35.41 34.85
N ALA A 116 8.83 35.36 35.53
CA ALA A 116 8.04 34.15 35.70
C ALA A 116 6.92 34.11 34.65
N ILE A 117 6.61 32.92 34.16
CA ILE A 117 5.51 32.68 33.24
C ILE A 117 4.37 32.05 34.02
N LEU A 118 3.18 32.60 33.91
CA LEU A 118 1.98 32.04 34.52
C LEU A 118 0.99 31.63 33.42
N VAL A 119 0.45 30.43 33.55
CA VAL A 119 -0.63 29.91 32.70
C VAL A 119 -1.85 29.74 33.60
N ASN A 120 -2.93 30.43 33.27
CA ASN A 120 -4.16 30.51 34.07
C ASN A 120 -3.88 30.90 35.54
N GLY A 121 -2.93 31.82 35.75
CA GLY A 121 -2.54 32.30 37.09
C GLY A 121 -1.62 31.36 37.87
N VAL A 122 -1.26 30.19 37.33
CA VAL A 122 -0.32 29.24 37.95
C VAL A 122 1.06 29.38 37.31
N LYS A 123 2.11 29.48 38.13
CA LYS A 123 3.49 29.56 37.65
C LYS A 123 3.87 28.30 36.86
N ALA A 124 4.15 28.48 35.56
CA ALA A 124 4.55 27.42 34.64
C ALA A 124 6.07 27.35 34.43
N ALA A 125 6.76 28.50 34.38
CA ALA A 125 8.21 28.55 34.15
C ALA A 125 8.87 29.82 34.72
N SER A 126 10.20 29.86 34.69
CA SER A 126 11.02 31.05 34.96
C SER A 126 12.08 31.21 33.88
N VAL A 127 12.27 32.45 33.40
CA VAL A 127 13.25 32.81 32.38
C VAL A 127 14.24 33.80 32.98
N ALA A 128 15.53 33.47 32.93
CA ALA A 128 16.61 34.35 33.38
C ALA A 128 17.18 35.15 32.21
N PHE A 129 17.57 36.39 32.49
CA PHE A 129 18.08 37.35 31.52
C PHE A 129 19.52 37.74 31.85
N ALA A 130 20.37 37.66 30.84
CA ALA A 130 21.77 38.06 30.89
C ALA A 130 21.93 39.53 30.45
N ASN A 131 23.12 40.10 30.67
CA ASN A 131 23.43 41.42 30.13
C ASN A 131 23.58 41.34 28.60
N THR A 132 22.80 42.14 27.88
CA THR A 132 22.81 42.28 26.41
C THR A 132 23.55 43.54 25.93
N ASN A 133 24.16 44.29 26.85
CA ASN A 133 24.93 45.51 26.61
C ASN A 133 24.11 46.72 26.11
N GLY A 134 22.82 46.79 26.41
CA GLY A 134 21.99 47.95 26.06
C GLY A 134 20.49 47.70 26.22
N TRP A 135 19.69 48.77 26.17
CA TRP A 135 18.22 48.70 26.27
C TRP A 135 17.53 48.30 24.97
N GLY A 136 18.20 48.43 23.82
CA GLY A 136 17.67 48.07 22.50
C GLY A 136 18.39 46.90 21.82
N ASN A 137 19.26 46.19 22.54
CA ASN A 137 20.02 45.05 22.01
C ASN A 137 19.26 43.75 22.29
N TYR A 138 18.19 43.50 21.54
CA TYR A 138 17.33 42.35 21.82
C TYR A 138 17.96 41.03 21.40
N VAL A 139 17.89 40.05 22.29
CA VAL A 139 18.30 38.67 22.05
C VAL A 139 17.23 37.70 22.52
N ASN A 140 17.20 36.51 21.92
CA ASN A 140 16.33 35.44 22.37
C ASN A 140 16.91 34.80 23.64
N ALA A 141 16.10 34.73 24.70
CA ALA A 141 16.40 33.90 25.86
C ALA A 141 16.40 32.41 25.48
N ALA A 142 17.01 31.57 26.32
CA ALA A 142 16.91 30.13 26.14
C ALA A 142 15.42 29.69 26.19
N PRO A 143 14.95 28.85 25.25
CA PRO A 143 13.57 28.39 25.27
C PRO A 143 13.26 27.62 26.55
N VAL A 144 12.09 27.85 27.13
CA VAL A 144 11.57 27.08 28.27
C VAL A 144 10.26 26.42 27.91
N ALA A 145 10.06 25.18 28.35
CA ALA A 145 8.84 24.44 28.11
C ALA A 145 7.69 24.97 28.97
N VAL A 146 6.54 25.24 28.35
CA VAL A 146 5.29 25.60 29.02
C VAL A 146 4.16 24.71 28.51
N ILE A 147 3.27 24.26 29.41
CA ILE A 147 2.11 23.45 29.04
C ILE A 147 0.91 24.37 28.91
N LEU A 148 0.29 24.41 27.72
CA LEU A 148 -0.92 25.18 27.47
C LEU A 148 -2.10 24.21 27.30
N PRO A 149 -3.21 24.37 28.05
CA PRO A 149 -4.43 23.63 27.77
C PRO A 149 -5.13 24.18 26.52
N ALA A 150 -6.00 23.37 25.90
CA ALA A 150 -6.83 23.82 24.78
C ALA A 150 -7.94 24.77 25.28
N GLY A 151 -8.40 25.66 24.40
CA GLY A 151 -9.41 26.66 24.68
C GLY A 151 -8.82 27.99 25.14
N GLN A 152 -9.60 28.74 25.91
CA GLN A 152 -9.19 30.08 26.37
C GLN A 152 -8.17 29.95 27.51
N VAL A 153 -7.00 30.57 27.32
CA VAL A 153 -5.90 30.55 28.28
C VAL A 153 -5.47 31.96 28.63
N SER A 154 -5.32 32.24 29.92
CA SER A 154 -4.67 33.46 30.41
C SER A 154 -3.18 33.23 30.53
N PHE A 155 -2.37 33.94 29.74
CA PHE A 155 -0.92 33.80 29.71
C PHE A 155 -0.26 35.08 30.23
N THR A 156 0.55 34.99 31.28
CA THR A 156 1.16 36.17 31.91
C THR A 156 2.67 36.07 31.97
N VAL A 157 3.34 37.14 31.55
CA VAL A 157 4.77 37.37 31.81
C VAL A 157 4.88 38.30 33.02
N LEU A 158 5.43 37.80 34.13
CA LEU A 158 5.56 38.50 35.41
C LEU A 158 7.03 38.79 35.73
N ALA A 159 7.43 40.06 35.70
CA ALA A 159 8.78 40.49 36.03
C ALA A 159 9.11 40.18 37.50
N GLN A 160 10.17 39.41 37.72
CA GLN A 160 10.69 39.15 39.08
C GLN A 160 11.62 40.26 39.55
N ASN A 161 12.21 41.01 38.61
CA ASN A 161 13.13 42.11 38.87
C ASN A 161 12.92 43.20 37.81
N SER A 162 13.24 44.45 38.15
CA SER A 162 13.35 45.54 37.16
C SER A 162 14.59 45.35 36.27
N GLY A 163 14.66 46.05 35.13
CA GLY A 163 15.91 46.21 34.38
C GLY A 163 16.03 45.48 33.05
N PHE A 164 14.91 45.14 32.40
CA PHE A 164 14.89 44.58 31.04
C PHE A 164 13.73 45.15 30.23
N ASN A 165 13.80 45.05 28.90
CA ASN A 165 12.69 45.26 27.95
C ASN A 165 12.36 43.93 27.25
N LEU A 166 11.14 43.80 26.72
CA LEU A 166 10.69 42.68 25.90
C LEU A 166 10.24 43.17 24.52
N ASP A 167 10.70 42.53 23.45
CA ASP A 167 10.26 42.83 22.06
C ASP A 167 9.46 41.66 21.44
N GLY A 168 9.39 40.51 22.12
CA GLY A 168 8.48 39.46 21.70
C GLY A 168 8.35 38.27 22.65
N VAL A 169 7.22 37.57 22.54
CA VAL A 169 7.00 36.24 23.10
C VAL A 169 6.69 35.30 21.94
N MET A 170 7.49 34.25 21.76
CA MET A 170 7.27 33.23 20.73
C MET A 170 6.93 31.89 21.38
N LEU A 171 5.84 31.27 20.95
CA LEU A 171 5.44 29.92 21.33
C LEU A 171 5.60 29.00 20.13
N THR A 172 6.42 27.97 20.27
CA THR A 172 6.59 26.93 19.23
C THR A 172 6.15 25.59 19.79
N PRO A 173 5.27 24.82 19.12
CA PRO A 173 4.92 23.48 19.56
C PRO A 173 6.18 22.62 19.78
N ALA A 174 6.30 21.99 20.95
CA ALA A 174 7.39 21.09 21.24
C ALA A 174 7.02 19.69 20.74
N ILE A 175 7.61 19.25 19.63
CA ILE A 175 7.44 17.89 19.11
C ILE A 175 8.37 16.94 19.89
N PRO A 176 7.84 15.93 20.61
CA PRO A 176 8.66 14.95 21.29
C PRO A 176 9.62 14.25 20.32
N THR A 177 10.90 14.20 20.69
CA THR A 177 11.93 13.57 19.87
C THR A 177 12.28 12.18 20.41
N ILE A 178 11.96 11.13 19.66
CA ILE A 178 12.32 9.75 19.96
C ILE A 178 13.75 9.50 19.49
N THR A 179 14.62 9.12 20.42
CA THR A 179 16.04 8.83 20.10
C THR A 179 16.33 7.33 20.14
N ALA A 180 17.41 6.91 19.48
CA ALA A 180 17.86 5.52 19.46
C ALA A 180 18.44 5.02 20.81
N SER A 181 18.52 5.88 21.85
CA SER A 181 19.09 5.54 23.14
C SER A 181 18.20 6.02 24.28
N GLY A 182 17.83 5.10 25.18
CA GLY A 182 17.04 5.41 26.36
C GLY A 182 15.52 5.30 26.14
N SER A 183 14.77 5.48 27.23
CA SER A 183 13.31 5.55 27.21
C SER A 183 12.86 7.01 27.10
N THR A 184 12.01 7.30 26.14
CA THR A 184 11.44 8.62 25.88
C THR A 184 9.94 8.59 26.23
N PRO A 185 9.53 9.17 27.37
CA PRO A 185 8.11 9.33 27.68
C PRO A 185 7.48 10.41 26.79
N ILE A 186 6.28 10.14 26.29
CA ILE A 186 5.44 11.10 25.59
C ILE A 186 4.41 11.66 26.57
N PRO A 187 4.38 12.99 26.79
CA PRO A 187 3.34 13.60 27.59
C PRO A 187 1.97 13.32 26.96
N LEU A 188 1.06 12.68 27.69
CA LEU A 188 -0.30 12.42 27.18
C LEU A 188 -1.09 13.70 26.88
N GLN A 189 -0.70 14.82 27.49
CA GLN A 189 -1.28 16.14 27.21
C GLN A 189 -0.86 16.71 25.84
N GLY A 190 0.11 16.09 25.16
CA GLY A 190 0.70 16.54 23.90
C GLY A 190 0.05 15.97 22.64
N TYR A 191 -1.22 15.54 22.70
CA TYR A 191 -1.91 15.05 21.52
C TYR A 191 -2.19 16.17 20.49
N THR A 192 -2.13 15.84 19.21
CA THR A 192 -2.52 16.65 18.04
C THR A 192 -3.98 16.49 17.65
N ALA A 193 -4.60 15.37 17.98
CA ALA A 193 -6.02 15.16 17.81
C ALA A 193 -6.53 14.17 18.85
N ILE A 194 -7.72 14.39 19.38
CA ILE A 194 -8.40 13.49 20.31
C ILE A 194 -9.87 13.37 19.92
N SER A 195 -10.44 12.17 20.01
CA SER A 195 -11.87 11.91 19.81
C SER A 195 -12.29 10.71 20.63
N GLY A 196 -13.47 10.71 21.23
CA GLY A 196 -13.95 9.57 22.03
C GLY A 196 -13.06 9.21 23.23
N MET A 197 -12.23 10.14 23.70
CA MET A 197 -11.43 10.07 24.93
C MET A 197 -11.47 11.46 25.57
N CYS A 198 -11.48 11.55 26.91
CA CYS A 198 -11.44 12.83 27.61
C CYS A 198 -10.20 12.95 28.49
N PRO A 199 -9.59 14.14 28.53
CA PRO A 199 -8.57 14.44 29.52
C PRO A 199 -9.21 14.55 30.91
N ASP A 200 -8.70 13.78 31.87
CA ASP A 200 -9.07 13.87 33.27
C ASP A 200 -7.82 14.26 34.11
N ALA A 201 -8.04 15.11 35.11
CA ALA A 201 -7.01 15.65 35.98
C ALA A 201 -7.41 15.39 37.44
N ASN A 202 -7.58 14.11 37.79
CA ASN A 202 -7.91 13.72 39.16
C ASN A 202 -6.67 13.79 40.07
N GLY A 203 -6.33 15.00 40.53
CA GLY A 203 -5.68 15.27 41.81
C GLY A 203 -4.20 14.86 42.00
N ALA A 204 -3.58 14.06 41.13
CA ALA A 204 -2.13 13.78 41.18
C ALA A 204 -1.49 13.36 39.85
N THR A 205 -2.24 12.78 38.91
CA THR A 205 -1.74 12.35 37.58
C THR A 205 -2.77 12.66 36.49
N PHE A 206 -2.31 13.15 35.34
CA PHE A 206 -3.15 13.35 34.16
C PHE A 206 -3.34 12.03 33.41
N ASP A 207 -4.57 11.75 32.99
CA ASP A 207 -4.91 10.58 32.19
C ASP A 207 -5.91 10.91 31.08
N LEU A 208 -5.98 10.04 30.07
CA LEU A 208 -7.02 10.02 29.05
C LEU A 208 -8.03 8.93 29.43
N GLY A 209 -9.19 9.36 29.91
CA GLY A 209 -10.30 8.51 30.34
C GLY A 209 -11.53 8.61 29.44
N CYS A 210 -12.67 8.16 29.96
CA CYS A 210 -13.97 8.04 29.28
C CYS A 210 -13.88 7.46 27.85
N VAL A 211 -12.96 6.50 27.68
CA VAL A 211 -12.64 5.92 26.38
C VAL A 211 -13.87 5.24 25.79
N GLN A 212 -14.27 5.68 24.61
CA GLN A 212 -15.30 5.09 23.76
C GLN A 212 -14.66 4.12 22.77
N ALA A 213 -15.44 3.18 22.24
CA ALA A 213 -14.99 2.35 21.12
C ALA A 213 -14.59 3.26 19.93
N ASN A 214 -13.45 2.98 19.32
CA ASN A 214 -12.80 3.79 18.28
C ASN A 214 -12.32 5.18 18.71
N GLY A 215 -12.45 5.54 19.99
CA GLY A 215 -11.83 6.75 20.52
C GLY A 215 -10.31 6.71 20.33
N TYR A 216 -9.68 7.86 20.13
CA TYR A 216 -8.26 7.94 19.85
C TYR A 216 -7.60 9.20 20.41
N ALA A 217 -6.28 9.10 20.60
CA ALA A 217 -5.37 10.23 20.77
C ALA A 217 -4.21 10.10 19.79
N THR A 218 -3.94 11.15 19.03
CA THR A 218 -2.89 11.24 18.00
C THR A 218 -1.77 12.15 18.50
N TYR A 219 -0.51 11.84 18.21
CA TYR A 219 0.68 12.56 18.64
C TYR A 219 1.58 12.81 17.43
N ALA A 220 2.14 14.02 17.32
CA ALA A 220 3.25 14.26 16.40
C ALA A 220 4.55 13.94 17.12
N LEU A 221 5.39 13.12 16.51
CA LEU A 221 6.70 12.69 17.01
C LEU A 221 7.78 13.06 15.99
N ASN A 222 9.02 13.19 16.44
CA ASN A 222 10.18 13.27 15.56
C ASN A 222 11.16 12.14 15.94
N VAL A 223 11.48 11.25 15.01
CA VAL A 223 12.28 10.06 15.30
C VAL A 223 13.67 10.25 14.72
N THR A 224 14.73 10.18 15.54
CA THR A 224 16.08 10.50 15.06
C THR A 224 16.68 9.41 14.17
N GLN A 225 16.22 8.16 14.30
CA GLN A 225 16.73 7.01 13.55
C GLN A 225 15.59 6.03 13.26
N ALA A 226 15.51 5.52 12.04
CA ALA A 226 14.53 4.49 11.72
C ALA A 226 14.87 3.19 12.47
N GLY A 227 13.88 2.50 13.02
CA GLY A 227 14.12 1.27 13.74
C GLY A 227 12.90 0.74 14.50
N ASN A 228 13.14 -0.35 15.23
CA ASN A 228 12.15 -0.95 16.11
C ASN A 228 12.21 -0.30 17.48
N TYR A 229 11.05 0.14 17.96
CA TYR A 229 10.88 0.75 19.25
C TYR A 229 9.85 -0.03 20.05
N THR A 230 10.16 -0.33 21.31
CA THR A 230 9.18 -0.85 22.25
C THR A 230 8.34 0.29 22.77
N VAL A 231 7.02 0.16 22.66
CA VAL A 231 6.03 1.08 23.20
C VAL A 231 5.45 0.45 24.46
N THR A 232 5.56 1.17 25.56
CA THR A 232 4.94 0.82 26.83
C THR A 232 3.83 1.81 27.12
N ALA A 233 2.59 1.32 27.17
CA ALA A 233 1.43 2.09 27.60
C ALA A 233 1.19 1.87 29.10
N THR A 234 1.08 2.95 29.86
CA THR A 234 0.65 2.91 31.26
C THR A 234 -0.86 3.11 31.30
N TYR A 235 -1.59 2.16 31.88
CA TYR A 235 -3.04 2.12 31.79
C TYR A 235 -3.69 1.63 33.09
N ALA A 236 -4.98 1.91 33.26
CA ALA A 236 -5.85 1.32 34.27
C ALA A 236 -7.13 0.80 33.62
N SER A 237 -7.64 -0.36 34.03
CA SER A 237 -8.85 -0.97 33.45
C SER A 237 -9.57 -1.80 34.51
N PRO A 238 -10.87 -1.64 34.75
CA PRO A 238 -11.64 -2.58 35.57
C PRO A 238 -12.15 -3.80 34.78
N THR A 239 -11.77 -3.97 33.51
CA THR A 239 -12.28 -5.01 32.60
C THR A 239 -11.13 -5.79 31.94
N ASN A 240 -11.39 -7.01 31.43
CA ASN A 240 -10.35 -7.86 30.81
C ASN A 240 -10.24 -7.69 29.28
N ASP A 241 -11.24 -7.09 28.63
CA ASP A 241 -11.39 -7.08 27.16
C ASP A 241 -11.04 -5.72 26.52
N SER A 242 -10.32 -4.87 27.26
CA SER A 242 -9.89 -3.55 26.77
C SER A 242 -8.62 -3.68 25.92
N ALA A 243 -8.58 -3.02 24.76
CA ALA A 243 -7.40 -3.00 23.90
C ALA A 243 -7.34 -1.72 23.04
N ALA A 244 -6.17 -1.40 22.51
CA ALA A 244 -5.98 -0.31 21.55
C ALA A 244 -5.04 -0.70 20.40
N TYR A 245 -5.34 -0.20 19.21
CA TYR A 245 -4.39 -0.14 18.10
C TYR A 245 -3.39 0.99 18.31
N LEU A 246 -2.12 0.72 18.01
CA LEU A 246 -1.07 1.71 17.84
C LEU A 246 -0.87 1.90 16.34
N LEU A 247 -1.09 3.11 15.83
CA LEU A 247 -0.92 3.43 14.43
C LEU A 247 0.28 4.35 14.24
N VAL A 248 1.06 4.09 13.19
CA VAL A 248 2.20 4.90 12.75
C VAL A 248 1.86 5.42 11.36
N ASN A 249 1.84 6.74 11.19
CA ASN A 249 1.48 7.44 9.96
C ASN A 249 0.14 6.95 9.37
N GLY A 250 -0.84 6.71 10.24
CA GLY A 250 -2.20 6.28 9.85
C GLY A 250 -2.38 4.77 9.66
N SER A 251 -1.30 3.98 9.62
CA SER A 251 -1.36 2.52 9.49
C SER A 251 -1.26 1.83 10.85
N VAL A 252 -2.05 0.77 11.11
CA VAL A 252 -1.94 -0.04 12.33
C VAL A 252 -0.58 -0.73 12.37
N ALA A 253 0.25 -0.36 13.34
CA ALA A 253 1.59 -0.90 13.55
C ALA A 253 1.62 -2.00 14.61
N ALA A 254 0.76 -1.91 15.63
CA ALA A 254 0.63 -2.93 16.68
C ALA A 254 -0.75 -2.86 17.36
N SER A 255 -1.06 -3.89 18.15
CA SER A 255 -2.20 -3.91 19.09
C SER A 255 -1.66 -4.09 20.50
N VAL A 256 -2.19 -3.35 21.47
CA VAL A 256 -1.86 -3.48 22.89
C VAL A 256 -3.12 -3.86 23.67
N SER A 257 -3.01 -4.89 24.52
CA SER A 257 -4.08 -5.32 25.41
C SER A 257 -3.95 -4.66 26.78
N PHE A 258 -5.11 -4.40 27.39
CA PHE A 258 -5.26 -3.76 28.70
C PHE A 258 -6.05 -4.66 29.67
N PRO A 259 -5.44 -5.72 30.22
CA PRO A 259 -6.04 -6.59 31.24
C PRO A 259 -6.55 -5.85 32.48
N ASN A 260 -7.46 -6.47 33.23
CA ASN A 260 -8.06 -5.86 34.42
C ASN A 260 -7.01 -5.55 35.51
N THR A 261 -6.90 -4.27 35.87
CA THR A 261 -6.06 -3.74 36.96
C THR A 261 -6.85 -3.49 38.25
N GLY A 262 -8.17 -3.72 38.24
CA GLY A 262 -9.06 -3.72 39.40
C GLY A 262 -9.85 -2.42 39.58
N THR A 263 -9.27 -1.25 39.31
CA THR A 263 -9.93 0.06 39.45
C THR A 263 -9.54 1.01 38.32
N TRP A 264 -10.31 2.10 38.12
CA TRP A 264 -10.03 3.15 37.14
C TRP A 264 -8.76 3.99 37.43
N SER A 265 -8.09 3.75 38.55
CA SER A 265 -6.92 4.54 38.96
C SER A 265 -5.75 3.69 39.44
N ASN A 266 -5.84 2.35 39.32
CA ASN A 266 -4.71 1.47 39.55
C ASN A 266 -3.90 1.31 38.25
N TYR A 267 -2.93 2.22 38.06
CA TYR A 267 -2.13 2.28 36.84
C TYR A 267 -0.98 1.30 36.85
N ILE A 268 -0.90 0.45 35.82
CA ILE A 268 0.22 -0.46 35.58
C ILE A 268 0.73 -0.29 34.15
N ASN A 269 1.93 -0.82 33.88
CA ASN A 269 2.44 -0.88 32.51
C ASN A 269 1.88 -2.11 31.80
N ALA A 270 1.32 -1.91 30.60
CA ALA A 270 0.99 -2.99 29.69
C ALA A 270 2.26 -3.72 29.24
N SER A 271 2.09 -4.95 28.74
CA SER A 271 3.19 -5.66 28.09
C SER A 271 3.72 -4.80 26.93
N PRO A 272 5.04 -4.52 26.87
CA PRO A 272 5.60 -3.70 25.81
C PRO A 272 5.34 -4.32 24.43
N VAL A 273 4.93 -3.50 23.47
CA VAL A 273 4.69 -3.91 22.09
C VAL A 273 5.68 -3.23 21.17
N THR A 274 6.16 -3.93 20.15
CA THR A 274 7.16 -3.36 19.22
C THR A 274 6.46 -2.68 18.05
N VAL A 275 6.85 -1.45 17.74
CA VAL A 275 6.44 -0.72 16.54
C VAL A 275 7.67 -0.35 15.72
N THR A 276 7.55 -0.39 14.39
CA THR A 276 8.59 0.13 13.49
C THR A 276 8.32 1.61 13.25
N LEU A 277 9.28 2.47 13.56
CA LEU A 277 9.19 3.91 13.30
C LEU A 277 10.18 4.31 12.19
N PRO A 278 9.75 5.05 11.15
CA PRO A 278 10.67 5.66 10.20
C PRO A 278 11.42 6.83 10.85
N ALA A 279 12.58 7.20 10.31
CA ALA A 279 13.28 8.40 10.73
C ALA A 279 12.53 9.66 10.25
N GLY A 280 12.59 10.73 11.05
CA GLY A 280 11.95 12.01 10.78
C GLY A 280 10.58 12.17 11.44
N PRO A 281 9.76 13.11 10.96
CA PRO A 281 8.43 13.36 11.50
C PRO A 281 7.51 12.14 11.36
N VAL A 282 6.82 11.79 12.44
CA VAL A 282 5.91 10.65 12.53
C VAL A 282 4.60 11.08 13.20
N THR A 283 3.47 10.63 12.67
CA THR A 283 2.17 10.70 13.34
C THR A 283 1.92 9.38 14.06
N PHE A 284 1.83 9.40 15.39
CA PHE A 284 1.56 8.23 16.21
C PHE A 284 0.17 8.30 16.83
N LYS A 285 -0.71 7.33 16.60
CA LYS A 285 -2.08 7.34 17.13
C LYS A 285 -2.33 6.12 18.00
N VAL A 286 -2.86 6.34 19.20
CA VAL A 286 -3.44 5.28 20.04
C VAL A 286 -4.94 5.31 19.84
N GLN A 287 -5.53 4.23 19.32
CA GLN A 287 -6.96 4.12 19.03
C GLN A 287 -7.56 2.93 19.75
N ALA A 288 -8.53 3.18 20.61
CA ALA A 288 -9.26 2.16 21.35
C ALA A 288 -10.02 1.21 20.41
N GLN A 289 -9.81 -0.09 20.57
CA GLN A 289 -10.64 -1.13 19.94
C GLN A 289 -11.99 -1.24 20.66
N SER A 290 -11.94 -1.10 21.98
CA SER A 290 -13.07 -1.19 22.90
C SER A 290 -12.95 -0.09 23.97
N ALA A 291 -14.09 0.33 24.52
CA ALA A 291 -14.12 1.12 25.75
C ALA A 291 -13.60 0.29 26.93
N GLY A 292 -13.25 0.96 28.05
CA GLY A 292 -13.02 0.24 29.32
C GLY A 292 -11.65 0.42 29.97
N PHE A 293 -10.81 1.36 29.50
CA PHE A 293 -9.52 1.68 30.12
C PHE A 293 -9.30 3.20 30.23
N ASN A 294 -8.40 3.60 31.12
CA ASN A 294 -7.78 4.93 31.14
C ASN A 294 -6.30 4.79 30.76
N LEU A 295 -5.77 5.74 29.99
CA LEU A 295 -4.36 5.79 29.60
C LEU A 295 -3.66 6.90 30.39
N ALA A 296 -2.59 6.58 31.12
CA ALA A 296 -1.82 7.53 31.95
C ALA A 296 -0.37 7.76 31.46
N GLY A 297 0.11 6.97 30.49
CA GLY A 297 1.42 7.23 29.89
C GLY A 297 1.67 6.46 28.60
N LEU A 298 2.58 7.01 27.78
CA LEU A 298 3.18 6.34 26.62
C LEU A 298 4.69 6.55 26.70
N ALA A 299 5.47 5.48 26.54
CA ALA A 299 6.93 5.56 26.52
C ALA A 299 7.50 4.71 25.39
N PHE A 300 8.50 5.25 24.70
CA PHE A 300 9.23 4.58 23.63
C PHE A 300 10.64 4.27 24.10
N ALA A 301 11.09 3.03 24.00
CA ALA A 301 12.50 2.70 24.13
C ALA A 301 12.99 2.09 22.81
N SER A 302 14.22 2.40 22.40
CA SER A 302 14.84 1.63 21.32
C SER A 302 14.81 0.16 21.73
N ALA A 303 14.36 -0.70 20.82
CA ALA A 303 14.53 -2.13 20.99
C ALA A 303 16.01 -2.46 20.80
N THR A 304 16.86 -2.06 21.76
CA THR A 304 18.24 -2.53 21.83
C THR A 304 18.19 -4.04 21.90
N SER A 305 18.84 -4.71 20.94
CA SER A 305 19.04 -6.15 21.00
C SER A 305 19.53 -6.51 22.40
N ALA A 306 18.80 -7.37 23.10
CA ALA A 306 19.24 -7.87 24.39
C ALA A 306 20.68 -8.39 24.32
N ALA A 307 21.43 -8.16 25.40
CA ALA A 307 22.84 -8.50 25.58
C ALA A 307 23.14 -10.00 25.31
N PRO A 308 24.40 -10.35 25.03
CA PRO A 308 24.79 -11.47 24.18
C PRO A 308 24.61 -12.82 24.89
N ILE A 309 23.80 -13.68 24.31
CA ILE A 309 23.97 -15.12 24.47
C ILE A 309 25.02 -15.61 23.47
N THR A 310 25.99 -16.34 23.99
CA THR A 310 27.09 -17.06 23.32
C THR A 310 26.75 -17.57 21.90
N PRO A 311 27.69 -17.48 20.94
CA PRO A 311 27.39 -17.69 19.53
C PRO A 311 26.98 -19.15 19.29
N SER A 312 25.71 -19.36 18.97
CA SER A 312 25.30 -20.48 18.14
C SER A 312 25.44 -20.02 16.69
N PRO A 313 26.02 -20.83 15.78
CA PRO A 313 26.58 -20.35 14.54
C PRO A 313 25.50 -19.71 13.67
N THR A 314 25.79 -18.48 13.25
CA THR A 314 25.08 -17.73 12.22
C THR A 314 24.98 -18.57 10.95
N THR A 315 23.79 -19.08 10.63
CA THR A 315 23.48 -19.46 9.25
C THR A 315 23.28 -18.17 8.47
N THR A 316 24.36 -17.74 7.83
CA THR A 316 24.36 -16.77 6.75
C THR A 316 23.34 -17.24 5.72
N THR A 317 22.26 -16.50 5.47
CA THR A 317 21.39 -16.73 4.32
C THR A 317 22.15 -16.29 3.07
N LEU A 318 22.86 -17.25 2.50
CA LEU A 318 23.43 -17.18 1.16
C LEU A 318 22.31 -16.82 0.17
N PRO A 319 22.51 -15.96 -0.85
CA PRO A 319 21.57 -15.87 -1.97
C PRO A 319 21.25 -17.29 -2.47
N GLU A 320 19.97 -17.59 -2.72
CA GLU A 320 19.58 -18.93 -3.18
C GLU A 320 20.45 -19.30 -4.38
N PRO A 321 21.19 -20.42 -4.33
CA PRO A 321 22.16 -20.72 -5.35
C PRO A 321 21.44 -21.02 -6.66
N THR A 322 21.81 -20.29 -7.71
CA THR A 322 21.30 -20.53 -9.05
C THR A 322 21.83 -21.88 -9.56
N PRO A 323 21.00 -22.72 -10.22
CA PRO A 323 21.51 -23.93 -10.87
C PRO A 323 22.53 -23.56 -11.95
N ILE A 324 23.47 -24.46 -12.22
CA ILE A 324 24.40 -24.35 -13.35
C ILE A 324 23.85 -24.98 -14.64
N ALA A 325 22.73 -25.70 -14.55
CA ALA A 325 21.90 -26.11 -15.68
C ALA A 325 20.48 -26.48 -15.22
N TRP A 326 19.48 -26.20 -16.06
CA TRP A 326 18.07 -26.46 -15.75
C TRP A 326 17.25 -26.86 -16.98
N TRP A 327 16.85 -28.13 -17.06
CA TRP A 327 15.94 -28.61 -18.09
C TRP A 327 14.55 -28.85 -17.51
N LYS A 328 13.63 -27.94 -17.82
CA LYS A 328 12.20 -28.08 -17.47
C LYS A 328 11.48 -29.14 -18.28
N PHE A 329 11.99 -29.48 -19.47
CA PHE A 329 11.36 -30.43 -20.40
C PHE A 329 9.94 -30.05 -20.88
N ASP A 330 9.58 -28.77 -20.81
CA ASP A 330 8.27 -28.25 -21.22
C ASP A 330 8.02 -28.16 -22.73
N GLN A 331 8.96 -28.61 -23.57
CA GLN A 331 8.71 -28.66 -25.01
C GLN A 331 7.67 -29.74 -25.34
N ASN A 332 6.92 -29.55 -26.42
CA ASN A 332 5.89 -30.48 -26.88
C ASN A 332 6.26 -31.23 -28.17
N SER A 333 7.42 -30.93 -28.76
CA SER A 333 7.90 -31.51 -30.01
C SER A 333 9.39 -31.23 -30.22
N GLY A 334 10.00 -31.93 -31.19
CA GLY A 334 11.42 -31.77 -31.55
C GLY A 334 12.37 -32.72 -30.80
N THR A 335 13.67 -32.61 -31.09
CA THR A 335 14.71 -33.50 -30.58
C THR A 335 15.73 -32.81 -29.66
N SER A 336 15.41 -31.61 -29.18
CA SER A 336 16.29 -30.82 -28.31
C SER A 336 15.59 -30.47 -27.01
N ALA A 337 16.29 -30.65 -25.89
CA ALA A 337 15.84 -30.23 -24.57
C ALA A 337 16.49 -28.90 -24.22
N ALA A 338 15.71 -27.81 -24.18
CA ALA A 338 16.28 -26.50 -23.88
C ALA A 338 16.71 -26.39 -22.41
N ASP A 339 17.91 -25.87 -22.20
CA ASP A 339 18.37 -25.43 -20.89
C ASP A 339 17.77 -24.05 -20.59
N SER A 340 16.93 -23.97 -19.57
CA SER A 340 16.13 -22.79 -19.19
C SER A 340 16.96 -21.65 -18.60
N ILE A 341 18.20 -21.93 -18.18
CA ILE A 341 19.16 -20.88 -17.78
C ILE A 341 20.18 -20.57 -18.88
N GLY A 342 20.18 -21.35 -19.97
CA GLY A 342 21.01 -21.16 -21.15
C GLY A 342 22.41 -21.81 -21.08
N GLY A 343 22.91 -22.23 -22.24
CA GLY A 343 24.29 -22.70 -22.41
C GLY A 343 24.45 -24.23 -22.56
N SER A 344 23.48 -25.03 -22.12
CA SER A 344 23.61 -26.50 -22.11
C SER A 344 22.44 -27.23 -22.78
N THR A 345 22.06 -26.89 -24.01
CA THR A 345 20.96 -27.56 -24.72
C THR A 345 21.20 -29.07 -24.87
N GLY A 346 20.28 -29.88 -24.34
CA GLY A 346 20.31 -31.34 -24.44
C GLY A 346 19.77 -31.87 -25.76
N ALA A 347 20.09 -33.13 -26.07
CA ALA A 347 19.65 -33.83 -27.28
C ALA A 347 18.90 -35.12 -26.94
N LEU A 348 17.71 -35.29 -27.51
CA LEU A 348 16.94 -36.53 -27.48
C LEU A 348 17.48 -37.47 -28.58
N LEU A 349 17.76 -38.70 -28.21
CA LEU A 349 18.40 -39.73 -29.02
C LEU A 349 17.51 -40.97 -29.10
N ASN A 350 17.58 -41.70 -30.22
CA ASN A 350 17.12 -43.10 -30.33
C ASN A 350 15.68 -43.41 -29.84
N GLY A 351 14.73 -42.48 -29.96
CA GLY A 351 13.31 -42.72 -29.66
C GLY A 351 12.75 -42.07 -28.40
N ALA A 352 13.53 -41.25 -27.70
CA ALA A 352 13.03 -40.45 -26.57
C ALA A 352 11.96 -39.47 -27.08
N SER A 353 10.90 -39.29 -26.31
CA SER A 353 9.71 -38.54 -26.76
C SER A 353 9.13 -37.65 -25.66
N TRP A 354 8.47 -36.57 -26.06
CA TRP A 354 7.73 -35.72 -25.13
C TRP A 354 6.47 -36.43 -24.62
N THR A 355 6.20 -36.27 -23.33
CA THR A 355 5.02 -36.80 -22.64
C THR A 355 4.52 -35.79 -21.61
N SER A 356 3.42 -36.06 -20.93
CA SER A 356 2.94 -35.21 -19.83
C SER A 356 3.85 -35.33 -18.60
N GLY A 357 4.25 -34.19 -18.05
CA GLY A 357 5.19 -34.08 -16.94
C GLY A 357 4.56 -34.17 -15.55
N ALA A 358 5.42 -34.01 -14.53
CA ALA A 358 5.01 -33.67 -13.17
C ALA A 358 4.50 -32.22 -13.13
N SER A 359 5.10 -31.35 -13.95
CA SER A 359 4.62 -30.03 -14.31
C SER A 359 4.80 -29.85 -15.82
N GLY A 360 3.80 -29.35 -16.54
CA GLY A 360 3.91 -29.16 -18.00
C GLY A 360 4.21 -30.46 -18.77
N ASN A 361 5.32 -30.46 -19.54
CA ASN A 361 5.76 -31.63 -20.31
C ASN A 361 7.01 -32.27 -19.71
N ALA A 362 7.28 -33.52 -20.08
CA ALA A 362 8.45 -34.29 -19.66
C ALA A 362 9.02 -35.09 -20.82
N ILE A 363 10.16 -35.72 -20.61
CA ILE A 363 10.72 -36.68 -21.56
C ILE A 363 10.44 -38.10 -21.08
N ALA A 364 9.77 -38.89 -21.91
CA ALA A 364 9.68 -40.34 -21.79
C ALA A 364 10.89 -41.01 -22.46
N VAL A 365 11.44 -42.00 -21.77
CA VAL A 365 12.59 -42.81 -22.17
C VAL A 365 12.36 -44.29 -21.85
N GLY A 366 13.14 -45.14 -22.50
CA GLY A 366 13.09 -46.59 -22.33
C GLY A 366 11.77 -47.27 -22.71
N SER A 367 11.75 -48.58 -22.58
CA SER A 367 10.62 -49.45 -22.89
C SER A 367 10.65 -50.68 -21.98
N PRO A 368 9.57 -51.49 -21.89
CA PRO A 368 9.59 -52.73 -21.11
C PRO A 368 10.51 -53.82 -21.70
N TYR A 369 11.10 -53.60 -22.89
CA TYR A 369 11.99 -54.53 -23.59
C TYR A 369 13.44 -54.00 -23.66
N TYR A 370 14.41 -54.92 -23.71
CA TYR A 370 15.83 -54.60 -23.75
C TYR A 370 16.19 -53.78 -25.01
N GLY A 371 16.81 -52.61 -24.83
CA GLY A 371 17.43 -51.85 -25.93
C GLY A 371 16.49 -50.97 -26.78
N GLY A 372 15.37 -50.49 -26.24
CA GLY A 372 14.48 -49.56 -26.96
C GLY A 372 13.86 -48.50 -26.05
N GLY A 373 13.62 -47.30 -26.59
CA GLY A 373 12.92 -46.18 -25.92
C GLY A 373 13.66 -44.84 -25.89
N GLY A 374 14.92 -44.84 -26.32
CA GLY A 374 15.72 -43.64 -26.52
C GLY A 374 16.25 -42.99 -25.26
N ALA A 375 17.26 -42.16 -25.45
CA ALA A 375 18.05 -41.58 -24.37
C ALA A 375 18.16 -40.07 -24.53
N VAL A 376 18.56 -39.35 -23.48
CA VAL A 376 18.83 -37.92 -23.56
C VAL A 376 20.27 -37.67 -23.18
N SER A 377 21.00 -36.92 -24.00
CA SER A 377 22.33 -36.41 -23.65
C SER A 377 22.22 -34.97 -23.19
N LEU A 378 22.73 -34.69 -21.99
CA LEU A 378 22.74 -33.37 -21.38
C LEU A 378 24.21 -32.90 -21.24
N PRO A 379 24.63 -31.79 -21.89
CA PRO A 379 26.04 -31.43 -22.02
C PRO A 379 26.66 -30.81 -20.75
N VAL A 380 26.39 -31.41 -19.58
CA VAL A 380 26.88 -31.01 -18.26
C VAL A 380 27.32 -32.26 -17.51
N SER A 381 28.42 -32.17 -16.76
CA SER A 381 28.87 -33.19 -15.82
C SER A 381 28.55 -32.78 -14.37
N LEU A 382 28.34 -33.75 -13.47
CA LEU A 382 28.16 -33.43 -12.04
C LEU A 382 29.48 -32.90 -11.42
N PRO A 383 29.48 -31.69 -10.83
CA PRO A 383 30.68 -31.08 -10.25
C PRO A 383 31.17 -31.82 -8.98
N PRO A 384 32.41 -31.56 -8.50
CA PRO A 384 32.96 -32.20 -7.29
C PRO A 384 32.15 -31.97 -6.00
N THR A 385 31.39 -30.88 -5.94
CA THR A 385 30.36 -30.60 -4.94
C THR A 385 29.11 -30.25 -5.70
N PHE A 386 27.98 -30.89 -5.38
CA PHE A 386 26.79 -30.76 -6.20
C PHE A 386 25.48 -30.93 -5.44
N THR A 387 24.42 -30.42 -6.05
CA THR A 387 23.04 -30.89 -5.85
C THR A 387 22.46 -31.29 -7.20
N LEU A 388 21.87 -32.47 -7.28
CA LEU A 388 21.14 -32.97 -8.44
C LEU A 388 19.67 -33.14 -8.05
N SER A 389 18.75 -32.49 -8.76
CA SER A 389 17.31 -32.58 -8.52
C SER A 389 16.59 -32.92 -9.82
N PHE A 390 15.61 -33.82 -9.76
CA PHE A 390 14.75 -34.15 -10.89
C PHE A 390 13.50 -34.88 -10.41
N TRP A 391 12.44 -34.84 -11.22
CA TRP A 391 11.28 -35.70 -11.08
C TRP A 391 11.43 -36.93 -11.96
N ALA A 392 11.01 -38.08 -11.43
CA ALA A 392 10.94 -39.32 -12.20
C ALA A 392 9.62 -40.06 -11.96
N LYS A 393 9.08 -40.63 -13.03
CA LYS A 393 7.92 -41.52 -13.02
C LYS A 393 8.28 -42.82 -13.71
N ALA A 394 8.48 -43.87 -12.93
CA ALA A 394 8.75 -45.19 -13.45
C ALA A 394 7.46 -45.86 -13.93
N ASN A 395 7.49 -46.47 -15.11
CA ASN A 395 6.39 -47.30 -15.62
C ASN A 395 6.52 -48.77 -15.20
N GLY A 396 7.69 -49.15 -14.68
CA GLY A 396 7.97 -50.45 -14.08
C GLY A 396 9.41 -50.52 -13.58
N TYR A 397 9.71 -51.55 -12.78
CA TYR A 397 11.04 -51.76 -12.17
C TYR A 397 11.73 -53.05 -12.59
N SER A 398 11.09 -53.85 -13.44
CA SER A 398 11.67 -55.07 -13.99
C SER A 398 11.42 -55.12 -15.49
N ASN A 399 12.44 -55.57 -16.22
CA ASN A 399 12.27 -56.02 -17.59
C ASN A 399 11.94 -57.52 -17.61
N ALA A 400 11.49 -58.05 -18.75
CA ALA A 400 11.13 -59.45 -18.91
C ALA A 400 12.29 -60.47 -18.70
N THR A 401 13.51 -60.00 -18.36
CA THR A 401 14.74 -60.80 -18.19
C THR A 401 15.37 -60.73 -16.79
N ASN A 402 14.67 -60.16 -15.79
CA ASN A 402 15.11 -60.09 -14.38
C ASN A 402 16.48 -59.41 -14.13
N ILE A 403 16.87 -58.42 -14.95
CA ILE A 403 18.11 -57.67 -14.66
C ILE A 403 17.82 -56.50 -13.71
N GLU A 404 18.69 -56.35 -12.72
CA GLU A 404 18.36 -55.81 -11.38
C GLU A 404 18.36 -54.27 -11.26
N ASN A 405 18.79 -53.51 -12.27
CA ASN A 405 18.98 -52.05 -12.18
C ASN A 405 18.40 -51.27 -13.37
N ASN A 406 17.46 -50.34 -13.11
CA ASN A 406 16.88 -49.40 -14.07
C ASN A 406 17.54 -48.02 -13.91
N VAL A 407 18.56 -47.71 -14.72
CA VAL A 407 19.34 -46.48 -14.56
C VAL A 407 18.60 -45.30 -15.21
N VAL A 408 18.13 -44.37 -14.37
CA VAL A 408 17.48 -43.13 -14.81
C VAL A 408 18.53 -42.16 -15.33
N LEU A 409 19.58 -41.91 -14.54
CA LEU A 409 20.65 -40.96 -14.84
C LEU A 409 22.02 -41.63 -14.68
N GLY A 410 22.95 -41.26 -15.55
CA GLY A 410 24.34 -41.65 -15.40
C GLY A 410 25.29 -40.64 -16.04
N GLY A 411 26.52 -40.62 -15.57
CA GLY A 411 27.61 -39.85 -16.19
C GLY A 411 28.94 -40.35 -15.67
N GLY A 412 29.88 -40.62 -16.57
CA GLY A 412 31.24 -41.09 -16.29
C GLY A 412 31.57 -42.43 -16.94
N THR A 413 32.57 -43.13 -16.41
CA THR A 413 33.00 -44.46 -16.86
C THR A 413 33.04 -45.44 -15.69
N TYR A 414 32.47 -46.63 -15.93
CA TYR A 414 32.15 -47.67 -14.94
C TYR A 414 33.30 -48.08 -14.00
N GLN A 415 34.55 -47.82 -14.36
CA GLN A 415 35.69 -48.24 -13.53
C GLN A 415 36.54 -47.08 -13.00
N THR A 416 36.28 -45.83 -13.42
CA THR A 416 37.24 -44.74 -13.14
C THR A 416 36.63 -43.50 -12.51
N ASN A 417 35.42 -43.08 -12.93
CA ASN A 417 34.78 -41.86 -12.43
C ASN A 417 33.28 -41.85 -12.73
N GLY A 418 32.52 -41.04 -12.00
CA GLY A 418 31.12 -40.77 -12.29
C GLY A 418 30.13 -41.31 -11.27
N PHE A 419 28.90 -41.49 -11.74
CA PHE A 419 27.76 -41.94 -10.95
C PHE A 419 26.71 -42.65 -11.81
N ARG A 420 25.85 -43.40 -11.14
CA ARG A 420 24.54 -43.83 -11.66
C ARG A 420 23.44 -43.57 -10.63
N ALA A 421 22.24 -43.32 -11.10
CA ALA A 421 21.06 -43.15 -10.26
C ALA A 421 19.87 -43.87 -10.90
N GLY A 422 19.15 -44.68 -10.13
CA GLY A 422 18.16 -45.58 -10.70
C GLY A 422 17.42 -46.42 -9.66
N PHE A 423 16.58 -47.34 -10.13
CA PHE A 423 15.73 -48.18 -9.27
C PHE A 423 16.19 -49.63 -9.31
N ASN A 424 16.14 -50.32 -8.16
CA ASN A 424 16.24 -51.78 -8.11
C ASN A 424 14.91 -52.45 -8.52
N SER A 425 14.87 -53.78 -8.57
CA SER A 425 13.66 -54.56 -8.92
C SER A 425 12.46 -54.35 -7.99
N GLU A 426 12.70 -53.88 -6.77
CA GLU A 426 11.66 -53.60 -5.76
C GLU A 426 11.14 -52.15 -5.86
N GLY A 427 11.72 -51.32 -6.74
CA GLY A 427 11.36 -49.91 -6.89
C GLY A 427 12.04 -48.97 -5.91
N VAL A 428 13.06 -49.42 -5.19
CA VAL A 428 13.87 -48.58 -4.30
C VAL A 428 14.84 -47.79 -5.16
N PHE A 429 14.72 -46.46 -5.09
CA PHE A 429 15.67 -45.57 -5.76
C PHE A 429 17.02 -45.58 -5.05
N THR A 430 18.10 -45.64 -5.82
CA THR A 430 19.46 -45.60 -5.30
C THR A 430 20.36 -44.75 -6.19
N PHE A 431 21.29 -44.03 -5.57
CA PHE A 431 22.41 -43.33 -6.21
C PHE A 431 23.70 -44.06 -5.86
N TRP A 432 24.53 -44.38 -6.85
CA TRP A 432 25.78 -45.14 -6.69
C TRP A 432 26.96 -44.45 -7.34
N THR A 433 28.11 -44.55 -6.69
CA THR A 433 29.43 -44.21 -7.23
C THR A 433 30.45 -45.36 -7.05
N THR A 434 30.06 -46.40 -6.30
CA THR A 434 30.87 -47.60 -6.00
C THR A 434 31.34 -48.34 -7.25
N GLU A 435 30.59 -48.23 -8.33
CA GLU A 435 30.88 -48.79 -9.65
C GLU A 435 31.36 -47.71 -10.62
N SER A 436 32.06 -46.69 -10.12
CA SER A 436 32.57 -45.56 -10.92
C SER A 436 33.78 -44.94 -10.22
N GLY A 437 34.61 -45.77 -9.57
CA GLY A 437 35.81 -45.32 -8.84
C GLY A 437 35.54 -44.63 -7.49
N GLY A 438 34.28 -44.33 -7.15
CA GLY A 438 33.88 -43.82 -5.85
C GLY A 438 33.52 -44.94 -4.86
N THR A 439 32.98 -44.55 -3.70
CA THR A 439 32.55 -45.47 -2.63
C THR A 439 31.17 -45.15 -2.05
N LEU A 440 30.50 -44.12 -2.56
CA LEU A 440 29.19 -43.66 -2.08
C LEU A 440 28.04 -44.51 -2.64
N GLN A 441 27.09 -44.86 -1.78
CA GLN A 441 25.77 -45.41 -2.12
C GLN A 441 24.69 -44.77 -1.22
N LEU A 442 23.61 -44.26 -1.82
CA LEU A 442 22.44 -43.72 -1.13
C LEU A 442 21.19 -44.44 -1.63
N SER A 443 20.53 -45.20 -0.78
CA SER A 443 19.27 -45.90 -1.11
C SER A 443 18.11 -45.30 -0.34
N ASP A 444 16.98 -45.11 -1.02
CA ASP A 444 15.71 -44.81 -0.36
C ASP A 444 15.35 -45.96 0.60
N ILE A 445 14.53 -45.65 1.59
CA ILE A 445 14.03 -46.62 2.57
C ILE A 445 12.74 -47.30 2.10
N GLN A 446 12.12 -46.78 1.05
CA GLN A 446 10.87 -47.31 0.50
C GLN A 446 10.89 -47.34 -1.03
N ALA A 447 10.10 -48.25 -1.59
CA ALA A 447 9.84 -48.31 -3.02
C ALA A 447 9.01 -47.11 -3.48
N ALA A 448 9.40 -46.51 -4.61
CA ALA A 448 8.56 -45.55 -5.31
C ALA A 448 7.38 -46.30 -5.98
N PRO A 449 6.13 -45.81 -5.89
CA PRO A 449 5.02 -46.45 -6.61
C PRO A 449 5.16 -46.30 -8.13
N VAL A 450 4.90 -47.38 -8.88
CA VAL A 450 4.83 -47.34 -10.35
C VAL A 450 3.74 -46.37 -10.80
N GLY A 451 4.01 -45.60 -11.85
CA GLY A 451 3.06 -44.66 -12.44
C GLY A 451 2.93 -43.33 -11.69
N THR A 452 3.68 -43.14 -10.61
CA THR A 452 3.64 -41.92 -9.78
C THR A 452 4.91 -41.10 -9.94
N TRP A 453 4.75 -39.79 -10.11
CA TRP A 453 5.85 -38.84 -10.09
C TRP A 453 6.44 -38.73 -8.67
N ASN A 454 7.76 -38.89 -8.57
CA ASN A 454 8.51 -38.66 -7.34
C ASN A 454 9.69 -37.76 -7.65
N GLN A 455 9.91 -36.76 -6.81
CA GLN A 455 11.09 -35.91 -6.86
C GLN A 455 12.23 -36.57 -6.10
N PHE A 456 13.41 -36.64 -6.72
CA PHE A 456 14.63 -37.10 -6.07
C PHE A 456 15.64 -35.96 -6.03
N VAL A 457 16.29 -35.80 -4.88
CA VAL A 457 17.35 -34.81 -4.69
C VAL A 457 18.56 -35.46 -4.04
N ILE A 458 19.72 -35.34 -4.67
CA ILE A 458 21.00 -35.84 -4.16
C ILE A 458 21.90 -34.64 -3.91
N SER A 459 22.36 -34.49 -2.67
CA SER A 459 23.30 -33.43 -2.26
C SER A 459 24.61 -34.07 -1.82
N TYR A 460 25.75 -33.56 -2.28
CA TYR A 460 27.08 -34.08 -1.97
C TYR A 460 28.10 -32.97 -1.73
N GLN A 461 28.78 -33.02 -0.58
CA GLN A 461 29.88 -32.13 -0.25
C GLN A 461 30.88 -32.84 0.67
N ASN A 462 32.17 -32.70 0.38
CA ASN A 462 33.28 -33.11 1.26
C ASN A 462 33.18 -34.55 1.79
N GLY A 463 32.73 -35.50 0.96
CA GLY A 463 32.65 -36.90 1.35
C GLY A 463 31.36 -37.30 2.06
N THR A 464 30.42 -36.38 2.26
CA THR A 464 29.09 -36.64 2.84
C THR A 464 28.01 -36.39 1.80
N ALA A 465 27.02 -37.27 1.77
CA ALA A 465 25.90 -37.19 0.85
C ALA A 465 24.55 -37.41 1.55
N ALA A 466 23.51 -36.83 0.98
CA ALA A 466 22.13 -36.99 1.41
C ALA A 466 21.21 -37.23 0.19
N LEU A 467 20.23 -38.11 0.36
CA LEU A 467 19.15 -38.38 -0.58
C LEU A 467 17.81 -37.93 0.04
N TYR A 468 17.06 -37.14 -0.72
CA TYR A 468 15.72 -36.72 -0.37
C TYR A 468 14.72 -37.23 -1.42
N ARG A 469 13.54 -37.65 -0.95
CA ARG A 469 12.38 -37.94 -1.81
C ARG A 469 11.24 -37.02 -1.43
N ASN A 470 10.68 -36.29 -2.41
CA ASN A 470 9.58 -35.35 -2.21
C ASN A 470 9.84 -34.39 -1.03
N GLY A 471 11.06 -33.83 -0.94
CA GLY A 471 11.49 -32.93 0.12
C GLY A 471 11.83 -33.58 1.48
N THR A 472 11.61 -34.89 1.65
CA THR A 472 11.91 -35.61 2.90
C THR A 472 13.27 -36.30 2.83
N LEU A 473 14.13 -36.14 3.85
CA LEU A 473 15.40 -36.86 3.94
C LEU A 473 15.14 -38.36 4.12
N VAL A 474 15.62 -39.19 3.19
CA VAL A 474 15.43 -40.65 3.22
C VAL A 474 16.73 -41.43 3.44
N SER A 475 17.88 -40.86 3.10
CA SER A 475 19.17 -41.54 3.24
C SER A 475 20.32 -40.56 3.43
N THR A 476 21.33 -40.95 4.21
CA THR A 476 22.62 -40.27 4.27
C THR A 476 23.75 -41.30 4.19
N ALA A 477 24.87 -40.92 3.60
CA ALA A 477 26.04 -41.78 3.50
C ALA A 477 27.32 -40.95 3.46
N ASN A 478 28.41 -41.55 3.96
CA ASN A 478 29.75 -41.03 3.77
C ASN A 478 30.48 -41.89 2.72
N GLY A 479 31.20 -41.25 1.83
CA GLY A 479 31.88 -41.93 0.73
C GLY A 479 32.48 -40.96 -0.27
N THR A 480 33.20 -41.52 -1.22
CA THR A 480 33.87 -40.76 -2.28
C THR A 480 33.01 -40.75 -3.53
N TYR A 481 32.90 -39.58 -4.17
CA TYR A 481 32.46 -39.43 -5.55
C TYR A 481 33.67 -38.94 -6.35
N VAL A 482 34.01 -39.63 -7.44
CA VAL A 482 35.08 -39.21 -8.35
C VAL A 482 34.42 -38.52 -9.55
N PRO A 483 34.57 -37.20 -9.73
CA PRO A 483 33.86 -36.49 -10.80
C PRO A 483 34.22 -37.00 -12.19
N GLY A 484 33.19 -37.30 -12.99
CA GLY A 484 33.34 -37.68 -14.40
C GLY A 484 33.47 -36.45 -15.31
N ALA A 485 34.17 -36.60 -16.42
CA ALA A 485 34.31 -35.53 -17.44
C ALA A 485 33.27 -35.62 -18.57
N THR A 486 32.39 -36.63 -18.54
CA THR A 486 31.37 -36.85 -19.57
C THR A 486 30.03 -36.22 -19.20
N SER A 487 29.26 -35.86 -20.21
CA SER A 487 27.85 -35.47 -20.11
C SER A 487 27.02 -36.41 -19.24
N ILE A 488 26.09 -35.85 -18.47
CA ILE A 488 24.98 -36.58 -17.86
C ILE A 488 24.09 -37.07 -18.99
N GLY A 489 23.60 -38.30 -18.89
CA GLY A 489 22.54 -38.77 -19.75
C GLY A 489 21.39 -39.40 -18.99
N ILE A 490 20.20 -39.25 -19.57
CA ILE A 490 18.98 -39.93 -19.15
C ILE A 490 18.88 -41.20 -19.98
N ASP A 491 18.71 -42.34 -19.32
CA ASP A 491 18.63 -43.66 -19.98
C ASP A 491 19.88 -44.02 -20.81
N THR A 492 21.05 -43.44 -20.50
CA THR A 492 22.29 -43.68 -21.25
C THR A 492 23.22 -44.74 -20.63
N GLY A 493 22.93 -45.20 -19.41
CA GLY A 493 23.80 -46.10 -18.65
C GLY A 493 25.22 -45.57 -18.42
N VAL A 494 25.99 -46.26 -17.59
CA VAL A 494 27.46 -46.11 -17.51
C VAL A 494 28.04 -47.45 -17.92
N GLY A 495 28.73 -47.53 -19.05
CA GLY A 495 29.39 -48.76 -19.51
C GLY A 495 28.46 -49.91 -19.96
N GLY A 496 27.25 -49.63 -20.45
CA GLY A 496 26.39 -50.64 -21.10
C GLY A 496 25.42 -51.42 -20.20
N VAL A 497 25.04 -50.88 -19.03
CA VAL A 497 24.03 -51.47 -18.11
C VAL A 497 22.67 -50.74 -18.24
N ASN A 498 21.60 -51.49 -17.96
CA ASN A 498 20.23 -51.41 -18.49
C ASN A 498 19.43 -50.11 -18.29
N THR A 499 18.41 -50.02 -19.15
CA THR A 499 17.57 -48.86 -19.44
C THR A 499 16.45 -48.61 -18.42
N PHE A 500 16.18 -47.34 -18.12
CA PHE A 500 15.03 -46.87 -17.35
C PHE A 500 13.78 -46.77 -18.22
N TRP A 501 12.71 -47.47 -17.85
CA TRP A 501 11.41 -47.34 -18.49
C TRP A 501 10.51 -46.38 -17.71
N GLY A 502 10.37 -45.15 -18.21
CA GLY A 502 9.62 -44.12 -17.51
C GLY A 502 9.72 -42.74 -18.13
N ALA A 503 9.47 -41.72 -17.32
CA ALA A 503 9.62 -40.32 -17.70
C ALA A 503 10.42 -39.53 -16.67
N VAL A 504 11.13 -38.50 -17.12
CA VAL A 504 11.92 -37.57 -16.31
C VAL A 504 11.48 -36.13 -16.60
N ASP A 505 11.37 -35.34 -15.54
CA ASP A 505 10.91 -33.95 -15.58
C ASP A 505 11.78 -33.04 -14.68
N ASP A 506 11.82 -31.75 -14.98
CA ASP A 506 12.43 -30.66 -14.19
C ASP A 506 13.82 -31.00 -13.58
N LEU A 507 14.79 -31.34 -14.44
CA LEU A 507 16.15 -31.70 -14.02
C LEU A 507 17.02 -30.46 -13.79
N ARG A 508 17.66 -30.39 -12.63
CA ARG A 508 18.52 -29.27 -12.19
C ARG A 508 19.85 -29.77 -11.65
N VAL A 509 20.92 -29.06 -11.99
CA VAL A 509 22.27 -29.29 -11.45
C VAL A 509 22.76 -28.03 -10.78
N PHE A 510 23.27 -28.14 -9.56
CA PHE A 510 23.92 -27.06 -8.81
C PHE A 510 25.37 -27.44 -8.54
N ASN A 511 26.25 -26.43 -8.44
CA ASN A 511 27.65 -26.59 -8.03
C ASN A 511 27.87 -26.41 -6.51
N VAL A 512 26.79 -26.52 -5.74
CA VAL A 512 26.79 -26.43 -4.27
C VAL A 512 25.92 -27.55 -3.71
N ALA A 513 26.22 -27.98 -2.48
CA ALA A 513 25.36 -28.89 -1.74
C ALA A 513 24.27 -28.10 -1.01
N LEU A 514 23.01 -28.38 -1.35
CA LEU A 514 21.83 -27.76 -0.77
C LEU A 514 21.26 -28.61 0.38
N PRO A 515 20.74 -27.98 1.46
CA PRO A 515 19.94 -28.66 2.46
C PRO A 515 18.53 -28.96 1.92
N GLY A 516 17.92 -30.06 2.38
CA GLY A 516 16.58 -30.50 1.95
C GLY A 516 15.47 -29.45 2.06
N THR A 517 15.59 -28.50 2.99
CA THR A 517 14.64 -27.40 3.23
C THR A 517 14.71 -26.24 2.23
N LEU A 518 15.71 -26.21 1.33
CA LEU A 518 15.70 -25.32 0.16
C LEU A 518 15.17 -26.04 -1.08
N THR A 519 14.96 -27.36 -0.99
CA THR A 519 14.60 -28.21 -2.14
C THR A 519 13.12 -28.62 -2.15
N ASN A 520 12.43 -28.45 -1.00
CA ASN A 520 10.96 -28.43 -0.86
C ASN A 520 10.33 -27.07 -1.26
N ASN A 521 11.13 -26.01 -1.46
CA ASN A 521 10.70 -24.68 -1.92
C ASN A 521 10.22 -24.63 -3.38
N PHE A 522 10.12 -25.77 -4.07
CA PHE A 522 9.49 -25.92 -5.39
C PHE A 522 8.07 -26.51 -5.29
N GLY A 523 7.46 -26.43 -4.10
CA GLY A 523 6.21 -27.09 -3.75
C GLY A 523 4.97 -26.48 -4.39
N THR A 524 4.32 -27.25 -5.25
CA THR A 524 2.90 -27.08 -5.61
C THR A 524 2.00 -27.42 -4.42
N PHE A 525 0.92 -26.67 -4.22
CA PHE A 525 -0.18 -27.03 -3.32
C PHE A 525 -0.97 -28.23 -3.88
N GLY A 526 -0.76 -29.45 -3.36
CA GLY A 526 -1.67 -30.55 -3.70
C GLY A 526 -1.15 -31.95 -3.40
N SER A 527 -2.09 -32.86 -3.10
CA SER A 527 -1.83 -34.30 -3.13
C SER A 527 -1.51 -34.74 -4.57
N SER A 528 -0.88 -35.91 -4.72
CA SER A 528 -0.44 -36.56 -5.97
C SER A 528 -1.53 -36.83 -7.03
N GLN A 529 -2.71 -36.23 -6.91
CA GLN A 529 -3.89 -36.44 -7.75
C GLN A 529 -4.42 -35.14 -8.42
N ASN A 530 -3.94 -33.95 -8.06
CA ASN A 530 -4.53 -32.70 -8.53
C ASN A 530 -3.53 -31.86 -9.34
N GLN A 531 -3.70 -31.83 -10.67
CA GLN A 531 -2.76 -31.19 -11.58
C GLN A 531 -2.96 -29.67 -11.65
N VAL A 532 -1.84 -28.93 -11.71
CA VAL A 532 -1.82 -27.52 -12.12
C VAL A 532 -2.22 -27.46 -13.59
N ILE A 533 -3.22 -26.66 -13.91
CA ILE A 533 -3.73 -26.47 -15.29
C ILE A 533 -3.30 -25.14 -15.89
N ALA A 534 -2.87 -24.18 -15.07
CA ALA A 534 -2.27 -22.93 -15.51
C ALA A 534 -1.43 -22.33 -14.38
N THR A 535 -0.29 -21.74 -14.73
CA THR A 535 0.55 -20.94 -13.82
C THR A 535 0.63 -19.52 -14.34
N TYR A 536 0.34 -18.56 -13.47
CA TYR A 536 0.43 -17.14 -13.76
C TYR A 536 1.62 -16.54 -13.00
N THR A 537 2.45 -15.78 -13.69
CA THR A 537 3.65 -15.16 -13.10
C THR A 537 3.55 -13.65 -13.28
N PRO A 538 3.29 -12.90 -12.19
CA PRO A 538 3.33 -11.44 -12.22
C PRO A 538 4.67 -10.92 -12.76
N LYS A 539 4.61 -9.82 -13.50
CA LYS A 539 5.79 -9.07 -13.93
C LYS A 539 5.61 -7.61 -13.53
N PHE A 540 6.20 -7.25 -12.40
CA PHE A 540 6.36 -5.86 -11.98
C PHE A 540 7.80 -5.43 -12.24
N ASP A 541 8.02 -4.15 -12.53
CA ASP A 541 9.32 -3.64 -13.00
C ASP A 541 10.46 -3.85 -11.99
N ASP A 542 10.17 -3.83 -10.69
CA ASP A 542 11.12 -4.06 -9.61
C ASP A 542 11.05 -5.48 -9.00
N GLY A 543 10.20 -6.35 -9.57
CA GLY A 543 9.96 -7.71 -9.06
C GLY A 543 9.03 -7.79 -7.84
N THR A 544 8.48 -6.68 -7.34
CA THR A 544 7.54 -6.63 -6.23
C THR A 544 6.25 -5.91 -6.61
N VAL A 545 5.14 -6.16 -5.90
CA VAL A 545 3.90 -5.43 -6.15
C VAL A 545 4.05 -3.99 -5.63
N PRO A 546 3.99 -2.96 -6.49
CA PRO A 546 4.07 -1.58 -6.03
C PRO A 546 2.75 -1.14 -5.38
N ALA A 547 2.79 -0.16 -4.47
CA ALA A 547 1.57 0.45 -3.92
C ALA A 547 0.67 1.00 -5.04
N SER A 548 1.27 1.48 -6.13
CA SER A 548 0.56 1.96 -7.31
C SER A 548 -0.16 0.88 -8.12
N TYR A 549 -0.07 -0.40 -7.72
CA TYR A 549 -0.95 -1.43 -8.24
C TYR A 549 -2.40 -1.18 -7.82
N PHE A 550 -2.60 -0.62 -6.63
CA PHE A 550 -3.91 -0.33 -6.04
C PHE A 550 -4.36 1.10 -6.35
N GLY A 551 -5.34 1.21 -7.24
CA GLY A 551 -6.01 2.44 -7.60
C GLY A 551 -7.50 2.43 -7.28
N MET A 552 -8.12 3.60 -7.27
CA MET A 552 -9.53 3.77 -6.91
C MET A 552 -10.16 4.96 -7.63
N THR A 553 -11.44 4.87 -7.96
CA THR A 553 -12.30 6.03 -8.21
C THR A 553 -13.08 6.36 -6.94
N VAL A 554 -13.14 7.64 -6.56
CA VAL A 554 -13.96 8.13 -5.45
C VAL A 554 -14.68 9.40 -5.90
N HIS A 555 -16.00 9.33 -6.01
CA HIS A 555 -16.81 10.37 -6.64
C HIS A 555 -16.85 11.66 -5.83
N SER A 556 -17.06 11.54 -4.51
CA SER A 556 -17.47 12.67 -3.67
C SER A 556 -16.40 13.15 -2.67
N LEU A 557 -15.10 13.12 -3.02
CA LEU A 557 -14.03 13.62 -2.14
C LEU A 557 -14.04 15.14 -2.00
N GLY A 558 -14.10 15.88 -3.11
CA GLY A 558 -14.02 17.34 -3.10
C GLY A 558 -15.36 18.03 -2.81
N GLN A 559 -16.46 17.43 -3.26
CA GLN A 559 -17.84 17.86 -3.02
C GLN A 559 -18.78 16.67 -3.27
N PRO A 560 -20.05 16.72 -2.82
CA PRO A 560 -21.04 15.72 -3.19
C PRO A 560 -21.18 15.65 -4.71
N ASN A 561 -20.87 14.50 -5.30
CA ASN A 561 -20.90 14.29 -6.76
C ASN A 561 -21.76 13.10 -7.19
N ILE A 562 -22.44 12.46 -6.23
CA ILE A 562 -23.38 11.36 -6.47
C ILE A 562 -24.80 11.92 -6.35
N ALA A 563 -25.69 11.50 -7.24
CA ALA A 563 -27.10 11.87 -7.18
C ALA A 563 -27.72 11.54 -5.82
N GLY A 564 -28.29 12.54 -5.14
CA GLY A 564 -28.88 12.39 -3.81
C GLY A 564 -27.91 12.50 -2.64
N ALA A 565 -26.59 12.54 -2.87
CA ALA A 565 -25.61 12.78 -1.83
C ALA A 565 -25.64 14.24 -1.35
N THR A 566 -25.64 14.45 -0.04
CA THR A 566 -25.61 15.79 0.57
C THR A 566 -24.26 16.11 1.21
N ASN A 567 -23.41 15.11 1.39
CA ASN A 567 -22.12 15.22 2.06
C ASN A 567 -21.01 14.64 1.18
N THR A 568 -19.78 15.07 1.44
CA THR A 568 -18.58 14.45 0.87
C THR A 568 -18.35 13.07 1.47
N THR A 569 -17.76 12.17 0.69
CA THR A 569 -17.32 10.85 1.11
C THR A 569 -16.04 10.97 1.93
N PRO A 570 -15.93 10.31 3.11
CA PRO A 570 -14.68 10.23 3.85
C PRO A 570 -13.59 9.53 3.03
N PHE A 571 -12.35 10.01 3.15
CA PHE A 571 -11.22 9.31 2.50
C PHE A 571 -11.13 7.86 3.03
N PRO A 572 -10.82 6.88 2.17
CA PRO A 572 -10.74 5.48 2.57
C PRO A 572 -9.74 5.25 3.72
N PRO A 573 -10.02 4.33 4.66
CA PRO A 573 -9.15 4.06 5.82
C PRO A 573 -7.89 3.25 5.47
N PHE A 574 -7.56 3.14 4.19
CA PHE A 574 -6.43 2.41 3.62
C PHE A 574 -5.79 3.28 2.52
N SER A 575 -4.57 2.95 2.13
CA SER A 575 -3.82 3.77 1.19
C SER A 575 -4.36 3.60 -0.23
N ILE A 576 -4.39 4.70 -0.99
CA ILE A 576 -4.70 4.69 -2.42
C ILE A 576 -3.61 5.48 -3.12
N ALA A 577 -2.74 4.77 -3.83
CA ALA A 577 -1.62 5.38 -4.54
C ALA A 577 -2.07 6.10 -5.82
N THR A 578 -3.11 5.57 -6.50
CA THR A 578 -3.66 6.16 -7.74
C THR A 578 -5.15 6.49 -7.61
N LEU A 579 -5.52 7.75 -7.90
CA LEU A 579 -6.92 8.14 -8.08
C LEU A 579 -7.24 8.37 -9.56
N ARG A 580 -8.33 7.79 -10.06
CA ARG A 580 -8.88 8.09 -11.39
C ARG A 580 -10.02 9.11 -11.26
N LEU A 581 -9.99 10.13 -12.11
CA LEU A 581 -10.85 11.30 -11.99
C LEU A 581 -12.12 11.26 -12.87
N TRP A 582 -12.33 10.17 -13.62
CA TRP A 582 -13.59 9.91 -14.33
C TRP A 582 -14.76 9.87 -13.33
N ASP A 583 -15.91 10.45 -13.70
CA ASP A 583 -17.05 10.74 -12.81
C ASP A 583 -16.73 11.60 -11.57
N VAL A 584 -15.57 12.26 -11.55
CA VAL A 584 -15.17 13.22 -10.51
C VAL A 584 -15.03 14.62 -11.10
N ALA A 585 -14.20 14.74 -12.14
CA ALA A 585 -13.97 16.00 -12.85
C ALA A 585 -13.68 15.70 -14.32
N TYR A 586 -14.49 16.26 -15.21
CA TYR A 586 -14.44 16.01 -16.65
C TYR A 586 -14.71 17.31 -17.43
N TRP A 587 -14.48 17.29 -18.75
CA TRP A 587 -14.41 18.51 -19.57
C TRP A 587 -15.63 19.42 -19.42
N GLN A 588 -16.85 18.92 -19.60
CA GLN A 588 -18.06 19.74 -19.46
C GLN A 588 -18.23 20.38 -18.07
N GLN A 589 -17.73 19.76 -16.99
CA GLN A 589 -17.77 20.34 -15.65
C GLN A 589 -16.65 21.36 -15.43
N ILE A 590 -15.47 21.08 -15.95
CA ILE A 590 -14.29 21.93 -15.81
C ILE A 590 -14.41 23.18 -16.69
N GLU A 591 -14.99 23.08 -17.88
CA GLU A 591 -15.17 24.19 -18.83
C GLU A 591 -16.63 24.26 -19.33
N PRO A 592 -17.58 24.62 -18.46
CA PRO A 592 -19.01 24.63 -18.80
C PRO A 592 -19.37 25.61 -19.93
N SER A 593 -18.55 26.63 -20.16
CA SER A 593 -18.64 27.53 -21.30
C SER A 593 -17.24 27.93 -21.74
N SER A 594 -17.03 28.13 -23.04
CA SER A 594 -15.72 28.44 -23.64
C SER A 594 -14.92 29.48 -22.84
N GLY A 595 -13.72 29.09 -22.41
CA GLY A 595 -12.78 29.92 -21.65
C GLY A 595 -13.18 30.23 -20.20
N GLN A 596 -14.27 29.64 -19.68
CA GLN A 596 -14.70 29.79 -18.29
C GLN A 596 -14.47 28.49 -17.52
N PHE A 597 -13.35 28.43 -16.80
CA PHE A 597 -12.95 27.22 -16.08
C PHE A 597 -13.45 27.19 -14.62
N ASN A 598 -13.95 26.03 -14.19
CA ASN A 598 -14.29 25.72 -12.81
C ASN A 598 -13.44 24.55 -12.28
N TRP A 599 -12.32 24.89 -11.63
CA TRP A 599 -11.37 23.91 -11.07
C TRP A 599 -11.78 23.35 -9.71
N THR A 600 -12.88 23.83 -9.11
CA THR A 600 -13.18 23.63 -7.68
C THR A 600 -13.19 22.16 -7.27
N ASN A 601 -13.87 21.29 -8.02
CA ASN A 601 -13.96 19.88 -7.62
C ASN A 601 -12.64 19.14 -7.82
N MET A 602 -11.97 19.41 -8.95
CA MET A 602 -10.69 18.80 -9.28
C MET A 602 -9.62 19.19 -8.26
N ASP A 603 -9.50 20.47 -7.92
CA ASP A 603 -8.55 20.98 -6.93
C ASP A 603 -8.79 20.37 -5.54
N LYS A 604 -10.04 20.32 -5.08
CA LYS A 604 -10.37 19.75 -3.77
C LYS A 604 -10.13 18.24 -3.72
N THR A 605 -10.44 17.52 -4.78
CA THR A 605 -10.19 16.07 -4.88
C THR A 605 -8.70 15.78 -4.87
N ILE A 606 -7.91 16.49 -5.68
CA ILE A 606 -6.44 16.35 -5.71
C ILE A 606 -5.83 16.69 -4.35
N LEU A 607 -6.29 17.77 -3.71
CA LEU A 607 -5.83 18.16 -2.37
C LEU A 607 -6.13 17.06 -1.35
N SER A 608 -7.37 16.55 -1.33
CA SER A 608 -7.78 15.47 -0.42
C SER A 608 -6.95 14.20 -0.64
N GLY A 609 -6.76 13.78 -1.89
CA GLY A 609 -5.91 12.63 -2.23
C GLY A 609 -4.46 12.83 -1.78
N THR A 610 -3.86 13.98 -2.12
CA THR A 610 -2.44 14.27 -1.80
C THR A 610 -2.21 14.32 -0.29
N GLN A 611 -3.14 14.92 0.48
CA GLN A 611 -3.06 14.94 1.94
C GLN A 611 -3.15 13.54 2.57
N ASN A 612 -3.74 12.57 1.86
CA ASN A 612 -3.87 11.18 2.29
C ASN A 612 -2.90 10.23 1.55
N GLY A 613 -1.84 10.76 0.94
CA GLY A 613 -0.76 9.95 0.37
C GLY A 613 -0.96 9.46 -1.06
N THR A 614 -2.01 9.89 -1.76
CA THR A 614 -2.13 9.65 -3.21
C THR A 614 -1.02 10.39 -3.96
N THR A 615 -0.31 9.68 -4.82
CA THR A 615 0.86 10.20 -5.56
C THR A 615 0.63 10.32 -7.06
N ASP A 616 -0.38 9.60 -7.57
CA ASP A 616 -0.68 9.49 -8.98
C ASP A 616 -2.16 9.77 -9.26
N PHE A 617 -2.42 10.55 -10.30
CA PHE A 617 -3.78 10.90 -10.74
C PHE A 617 -3.93 10.62 -12.24
N ILE A 618 -5.05 9.97 -12.61
CA ILE A 618 -5.44 9.72 -14.00
C ILE A 618 -6.56 10.70 -14.36
N PHE A 619 -6.32 11.53 -15.37
CA PHE A 619 -7.35 12.37 -15.98
C PHE A 619 -7.82 11.74 -17.28
N THR A 620 -9.11 11.43 -17.36
CA THR A 620 -9.71 10.77 -18.52
C THR A 620 -10.46 11.77 -19.38
N LEU A 621 -10.15 11.77 -20.67
CA LEU A 621 -10.77 12.66 -21.64
C LEU A 621 -12.16 12.15 -22.05
N GLY A 622 -13.09 13.06 -22.32
CA GLY A 622 -14.49 12.76 -22.64
C GLY A 622 -15.42 13.89 -22.20
N HIS A 623 -16.72 13.63 -22.11
CA HIS A 623 -17.76 14.60 -21.71
C HIS A 623 -17.64 15.94 -22.46
N VAL A 624 -17.77 15.91 -23.78
CA VAL A 624 -17.66 17.13 -24.60
C VAL A 624 -18.75 18.13 -24.19
N PRO A 625 -18.41 19.36 -23.78
CA PRO A 625 -19.44 20.34 -23.50
C PRO A 625 -20.20 20.70 -24.78
N ALA A 626 -21.51 20.95 -24.66
CA ALA A 626 -22.35 21.25 -25.81
C ALA A 626 -21.78 22.38 -26.70
N TRP A 627 -21.15 23.41 -26.13
CA TRP A 627 -20.56 24.51 -26.92
C TRP A 627 -19.35 24.09 -27.78
N ALA A 628 -18.69 22.98 -27.45
CA ALA A 628 -17.55 22.42 -28.19
C ALA A 628 -17.92 21.20 -29.06
N SER A 629 -19.14 20.66 -28.91
CA SER A 629 -19.60 19.44 -29.59
C SER A 629 -19.97 19.71 -31.06
N SER A 630 -19.65 18.76 -31.94
CA SER A 630 -20.11 18.77 -33.33
C SER A 630 -21.62 18.53 -33.49
N LYS A 631 -22.28 17.94 -32.48
CA LYS A 631 -23.73 17.75 -32.42
C LYS A 631 -24.28 18.10 -31.02
N PRO A 632 -24.37 19.40 -30.67
CA PRO A 632 -24.75 19.86 -29.33
C PRO A 632 -26.14 19.45 -28.84
N THR A 633 -26.99 18.96 -29.74
CA THR A 633 -28.36 18.52 -29.46
C THR A 633 -28.56 17.02 -29.67
N ASP A 634 -27.47 16.23 -29.67
CA ASP A 634 -27.57 14.77 -29.67
C ASP A 634 -27.90 14.28 -28.26
N TYR A 635 -29.16 13.94 -28.03
CA TYR A 635 -29.65 13.44 -26.74
C TYR A 635 -29.41 11.94 -26.53
N THR A 636 -28.71 11.26 -27.44
CA THR A 636 -28.39 9.82 -27.31
C THR A 636 -27.15 9.55 -26.48
N CYS A 637 -26.32 10.57 -26.23
CA CYS A 637 -25.15 10.46 -25.36
C CYS A 637 -25.55 10.30 -23.88
N SER A 638 -24.80 9.50 -23.11
CA SER A 638 -25.14 9.19 -21.70
C SER A 638 -24.94 10.37 -20.76
N GLU A 639 -23.96 11.24 -21.06
CA GLU A 639 -23.49 12.28 -20.14
C GLU A 639 -24.06 13.68 -20.42
N GLY A 640 -25.15 13.72 -21.17
CA GLY A 640 -25.83 14.94 -21.59
C GLY A 640 -25.65 15.24 -23.08
N PRO A 641 -26.41 16.22 -23.61
CA PRO A 641 -26.52 16.42 -25.06
C PRO A 641 -25.19 16.73 -25.73
N GLY A 642 -24.84 15.93 -26.75
CA GLY A 642 -23.61 16.08 -27.55
C GLY A 642 -22.31 15.66 -26.86
N SER A 643 -22.37 15.09 -25.64
CA SER A 643 -21.18 14.76 -24.82
C SER A 643 -20.30 13.64 -25.37
N CYS A 644 -20.86 12.80 -26.23
CA CYS A 644 -20.19 11.67 -26.89
C CYS A 644 -19.76 11.98 -28.32
N ASP A 645 -20.14 13.13 -28.87
CA ASP A 645 -19.83 13.50 -30.24
C ASP A 645 -18.44 14.15 -30.36
N TYR A 646 -17.91 14.11 -31.58
CA TYR A 646 -16.61 14.70 -31.91
C TYR A 646 -16.54 16.18 -31.49
N PRO A 647 -15.50 16.62 -30.75
CA PRO A 647 -15.33 18.02 -30.40
C PRO A 647 -14.75 18.83 -31.57
N THR A 648 -14.90 20.16 -31.53
CA THR A 648 -14.04 21.03 -32.33
C THR A 648 -12.61 20.95 -31.81
N MET A 649 -11.63 20.69 -32.69
CA MET A 649 -10.25 20.47 -32.25
C MET A 649 -9.59 21.69 -31.61
N ALA A 650 -9.96 22.91 -32.02
CA ALA A 650 -9.45 24.13 -31.38
C ALA A 650 -9.88 24.23 -29.91
N ALA A 651 -11.14 23.87 -29.59
CA ALA A 651 -11.61 23.86 -28.21
C ALA A 651 -10.98 22.72 -27.39
N PHE A 652 -10.83 21.54 -28.00
CA PHE A 652 -10.19 20.39 -27.35
C PHE A 652 -8.74 20.68 -26.98
N ASP A 653 -7.97 21.24 -27.93
CA ASP A 653 -6.57 21.56 -27.73
C ASP A 653 -6.37 22.64 -26.66
N ASP A 654 -7.22 23.68 -26.67
CA ASP A 654 -7.20 24.74 -25.66
C ASP A 654 -7.49 24.17 -24.27
N PHE A 655 -8.57 23.39 -24.13
CA PHE A 655 -8.95 22.75 -22.88
C PHE A 655 -7.83 21.86 -22.32
N LEU A 656 -7.35 20.90 -23.13
CA LEU A 656 -6.33 19.95 -22.68
C LEU A 656 -5.02 20.66 -22.34
N THR A 657 -4.65 21.70 -23.09
CA THR A 657 -3.47 22.52 -22.77
C THR A 657 -3.60 23.17 -21.39
N HIS A 658 -4.76 23.76 -21.06
CA HIS A 658 -5.02 24.33 -19.73
C HIS A 658 -4.95 23.28 -18.62
N VAL A 659 -5.51 22.08 -18.82
CA VAL A 659 -5.44 20.99 -17.84
C VAL A 659 -3.99 20.54 -17.61
N VAL A 660 -3.23 20.31 -18.69
CA VAL A 660 -1.84 19.84 -18.60
C VAL A 660 -0.94 20.88 -17.93
N GLN A 661 -1.08 22.15 -18.31
CA GLN A 661 -0.27 23.22 -17.72
C GLN A 661 -0.62 23.45 -16.24
N ARG A 662 -1.90 23.45 -15.88
CA ARG A 662 -2.35 23.69 -14.51
C ARG A 662 -1.87 22.61 -13.54
N TYR A 663 -1.93 21.35 -13.95
CA TYR A 663 -1.64 20.20 -13.08
C TYR A 663 -0.29 19.53 -13.36
N CYS A 664 0.62 20.24 -14.05
CA CYS A 664 1.97 19.75 -14.31
C CYS A 664 2.66 19.29 -13.03
N GLY A 665 3.11 18.03 -13.01
CA GLY A 665 3.74 17.39 -11.85
C GLY A 665 2.80 16.72 -10.87
N THR A 666 1.51 17.01 -10.95
CA THR A 666 0.47 16.42 -10.10
C THR A 666 -0.32 15.36 -10.86
N VAL A 667 -0.94 15.73 -11.98
CA VAL A 667 -1.56 14.78 -12.91
C VAL A 667 -0.49 14.34 -13.89
N LYS A 668 -0.17 13.04 -13.89
CA LYS A 668 0.88 12.46 -14.74
C LYS A 668 0.32 11.56 -15.83
N TYR A 669 -0.94 11.14 -15.72
CA TYR A 669 -1.52 10.14 -16.62
C TYR A 669 -2.78 10.69 -17.27
N TYR A 670 -2.81 10.64 -18.59
CA TYR A 670 -3.90 11.17 -19.41
C TYR A 670 -4.47 10.04 -20.27
N GLU A 671 -5.75 9.73 -20.08
CA GLU A 671 -6.43 8.63 -20.73
C GLU A 671 -7.21 9.12 -21.94
N ALA A 672 -6.82 8.67 -23.13
CA ALA A 672 -7.26 9.21 -24.41
C ALA A 672 -8.64 8.67 -24.81
N TRP A 673 -9.65 9.09 -24.05
CA TRP A 673 -11.09 8.76 -24.11
C TRP A 673 -11.54 7.68 -23.13
N ASN A 674 -12.83 7.70 -22.75
CA ASN A 674 -13.49 6.68 -21.94
C ASN A 674 -14.40 5.80 -22.80
N GLU A 675 -14.23 4.47 -22.76
CA GLU A 675 -15.11 3.47 -23.39
C GLU A 675 -15.62 3.80 -24.80
N PRO A 676 -14.74 4.13 -25.76
CA PRO A 676 -15.17 4.54 -27.10
C PRO A 676 -15.80 3.42 -27.95
N ASP A 677 -15.74 2.17 -27.49
CA ASP A 677 -16.48 1.04 -28.07
C ASP A 677 -18.00 1.09 -27.76
N ASN A 678 -18.42 1.94 -26.83
CA ASN A 678 -19.82 2.23 -26.55
C ASN A 678 -20.25 3.55 -27.19
N TYR A 679 -21.28 3.49 -28.04
CA TYR A 679 -21.75 4.62 -28.83
C TYR A 679 -22.27 5.80 -27.97
N THR A 680 -22.68 5.56 -26.72
CA THR A 680 -23.14 6.62 -25.82
C THR A 680 -22.01 7.42 -25.19
N PHE A 681 -20.76 6.92 -25.25
CA PHE A 681 -19.55 7.60 -24.84
C PHE A 681 -18.73 8.12 -26.04
N TRP A 682 -18.90 7.51 -27.22
CA TRP A 682 -18.28 7.96 -28.46
C TRP A 682 -19.16 7.70 -29.69
N ASN A 683 -19.67 8.76 -30.32
CA ASN A 683 -20.49 8.72 -31.53
C ASN A 683 -19.73 9.24 -32.78
N GLY A 684 -18.39 9.26 -32.71
CA GLY A 684 -17.50 9.63 -33.80
C GLY A 684 -16.93 8.42 -34.56
N THR A 685 -16.08 8.67 -35.56
CA THR A 685 -15.40 7.62 -36.32
C THR A 685 -14.06 7.21 -35.67
N ASN A 686 -13.55 6.01 -35.96
CA ASN A 686 -12.21 5.60 -35.51
C ASN A 686 -11.10 6.55 -35.99
N GLN A 687 -11.25 7.15 -37.18
CA GLN A 687 -10.31 8.14 -37.71
C GLN A 687 -10.29 9.42 -36.86
N GLN A 688 -11.47 9.89 -36.46
CA GLN A 688 -11.61 11.04 -35.56
C GLN A 688 -11.05 10.74 -34.17
N LEU A 689 -11.25 9.53 -33.65
CA LEU A 689 -10.68 9.15 -32.36
C LEU A 689 -9.15 9.07 -32.41
N LEU A 690 -8.60 8.60 -33.55
CA LEU A 690 -7.16 8.59 -33.77
C LEU A 690 -6.59 10.02 -33.83
N GLU A 691 -7.31 10.96 -34.44
CA GLU A 691 -6.97 12.38 -34.42
C GLU A 691 -6.92 12.92 -32.99
N ILE A 692 -7.96 12.66 -32.18
CA ILE A 692 -7.97 13.02 -30.75
C ILE A 692 -6.77 12.42 -30.02
N ALA A 693 -6.51 11.12 -30.17
CA ALA A 693 -5.39 10.47 -29.49
C ALA A 693 -4.04 11.08 -29.89
N SER A 694 -3.87 11.48 -31.16
CA SER A 694 -2.66 12.15 -31.63
C SER A 694 -2.48 13.55 -31.02
N HIS A 695 -3.57 14.28 -30.83
CA HIS A 695 -3.58 15.59 -30.17
C HIS A 695 -3.31 15.45 -28.66
N VAL A 696 -3.95 14.48 -28.00
CA VAL A 696 -3.65 14.13 -26.60
C VAL A 696 -2.16 13.87 -26.43
N TYR A 697 -1.59 13.01 -27.27
CA TYR A 697 -0.17 12.68 -27.20
C TYR A 697 0.72 13.91 -27.43
N SER A 698 0.44 14.71 -28.46
CA SER A 698 1.24 15.89 -28.78
C SER A 698 1.22 16.93 -27.67
N ILE A 699 0.05 17.20 -27.07
CA ILE A 699 -0.13 18.23 -26.03
C ILE A 699 0.45 17.74 -24.70
N VAL A 700 0.13 16.52 -24.29
CA VAL A 700 0.55 15.95 -22.99
C VAL A 700 2.06 15.75 -22.95
N LYS A 701 2.67 15.30 -24.06
CA LYS A 701 4.11 15.03 -24.14
C LYS A 701 4.94 16.28 -24.46
N SER A 702 4.32 17.39 -24.83
CA SER A 702 5.03 18.64 -25.11
C SER A 702 5.72 19.21 -23.85
N PRO A 703 7.06 19.37 -23.85
CA PRO A 703 7.76 20.03 -22.74
C PRO A 703 7.34 21.49 -22.52
N ALA A 704 6.73 22.13 -23.53
CA ALA A 704 6.19 23.48 -23.39
C ALA A 704 4.96 23.54 -22.48
N ASN A 705 4.23 22.41 -22.34
CA ASN A 705 3.05 22.31 -21.51
C ASN A 705 3.37 21.77 -20.11
N CYS A 706 4.37 20.91 -19.96
CA CYS A 706 4.86 20.47 -18.66
C CYS A 706 6.32 20.01 -18.72
N ALA A 707 7.18 20.62 -17.90
CA ALA A 707 8.56 20.21 -17.70
C ALA A 707 9.00 20.49 -16.26
N ILE A 708 9.46 19.45 -15.56
CA ILE A 708 9.95 19.53 -14.17
C ILE A 708 11.39 19.05 -14.17
N GLY A 709 12.32 19.93 -13.81
CA GLY A 709 13.76 19.62 -13.87
C GLY A 709 14.25 19.27 -15.29
N GLY A 710 13.56 19.75 -16.33
CA GLY A 710 13.88 19.45 -17.73
C GLY A 710 13.30 18.14 -18.28
N VAL A 711 12.50 17.42 -17.49
CA VAL A 711 11.83 16.17 -17.91
C VAL A 711 10.32 16.36 -17.87
N ASN A 712 9.62 15.90 -18.90
CA ASN A 712 8.16 15.82 -18.89
C ASN A 712 7.74 14.47 -18.27
N PRO A 713 7.10 14.46 -17.09
CA PRO A 713 6.72 13.21 -16.40
C PRO A 713 5.46 12.55 -16.98
N ASN A 714 4.76 13.22 -17.90
CA ASN A 714 3.44 12.80 -18.31
C ASN A 714 3.48 11.57 -19.23
N GLN A 715 2.47 10.72 -19.08
CA GLN A 715 2.24 9.52 -19.87
C GLN A 715 0.81 9.48 -20.39
N VAL A 716 0.64 8.87 -21.56
CA VAL A 716 -0.65 8.76 -22.25
C VAL A 716 -1.11 7.31 -22.28
N LEU A 717 -2.34 7.08 -21.83
CA LEU A 717 -2.97 5.77 -21.85
C LEU A 717 -3.78 5.63 -23.14
N LEU A 718 -3.71 4.44 -23.74
CA LEU A 718 -4.60 4.00 -24.80
C LEU A 718 -6.07 4.15 -24.34
N PRO A 719 -7.02 4.55 -25.21
CA PRO A 719 -8.44 4.54 -24.86
C PRO A 719 -8.87 3.14 -24.37
N PRO A 720 -9.28 2.98 -23.10
CA PRO A 720 -9.77 1.70 -22.60
C PRO A 720 -11.13 1.38 -23.23
N VAL A 721 -11.26 0.14 -23.72
CA VAL A 721 -12.56 -0.43 -24.08
C VAL A 721 -13.34 -0.85 -22.84
N SER A 722 -14.67 -0.81 -22.91
CA SER A 722 -15.60 -1.09 -21.81
C SER A 722 -15.50 -2.50 -21.21
N SER A 723 -14.97 -3.46 -21.97
CA SER A 723 -14.74 -4.82 -21.49
C SER A 723 -13.62 -5.52 -22.27
N THR A 724 -13.18 -6.69 -21.78
CA THR A 724 -12.31 -7.61 -22.53
C THR A 724 -13.11 -8.67 -23.31
N GLY A 725 -14.41 -8.45 -23.51
CA GLY A 725 -15.28 -9.30 -24.32
C GLY A 725 -14.98 -9.21 -25.82
N LEU A 726 -15.46 -10.20 -26.59
CA LEU A 726 -15.20 -10.30 -28.02
C LEU A 726 -15.61 -9.05 -28.82
N GLN A 727 -16.72 -8.42 -28.47
CA GLN A 727 -17.22 -7.22 -29.17
C GLN A 727 -16.28 -6.04 -28.95
N SER A 728 -15.97 -5.72 -27.69
CA SER A 728 -15.03 -4.66 -27.29
C SER A 728 -13.64 -4.87 -27.89
N LEU A 729 -13.10 -6.10 -27.84
CA LEU A 729 -11.79 -6.41 -28.43
C LEU A 729 -11.78 -6.36 -29.97
N SER A 730 -12.89 -6.70 -30.63
CA SER A 730 -13.02 -6.54 -32.09
C SER A 730 -13.08 -5.07 -32.48
N TRP A 731 -13.77 -4.25 -31.68
CA TRP A 731 -13.77 -2.80 -31.86
C TRP A 731 -12.36 -2.23 -31.67
N LEU A 732 -11.64 -2.64 -30.61
CA LEU A 732 -10.27 -2.20 -30.34
C LEU A 732 -9.33 -2.53 -31.52
N ASP A 733 -9.40 -3.75 -32.04
CA ASP A 733 -8.65 -4.18 -33.22
C ASP A 733 -8.96 -3.27 -34.43
N SER A 734 -10.25 -2.96 -34.65
CA SER A 734 -10.68 -2.07 -35.74
C SER A 734 -10.20 -0.62 -35.58
N PHE A 735 -10.11 -0.11 -34.34
CA PHE A 735 -9.61 1.23 -34.04
C PHE A 735 -8.09 1.30 -34.26
N LEU A 736 -7.34 0.37 -33.67
CA LEU A 736 -5.89 0.31 -33.80
C LEU A 736 -5.46 0.13 -35.26
N ALA A 737 -6.22 -0.63 -36.06
CA ALA A 737 -5.96 -0.81 -37.48
C ALA A 737 -5.97 0.49 -38.30
N VAL A 738 -6.72 1.52 -37.87
CA VAL A 738 -6.74 2.83 -38.55
C VAL A 738 -5.38 3.55 -38.46
N ALA A 739 -4.59 3.27 -37.42
CA ALA A 739 -3.22 3.79 -37.29
C ALA A 739 -2.20 3.06 -38.19
N GLY A 740 -2.59 1.95 -38.84
CA GLY A 740 -1.72 1.09 -39.63
C GLY A 740 -1.05 0.00 -38.80
N SER A 741 0.16 -0.42 -39.18
CA SER A 741 0.85 -1.55 -38.55
C SER A 741 1.43 -1.26 -37.16
N LYS A 742 1.46 0.01 -36.73
CA LYS A 742 1.96 0.41 -35.42
C LYS A 742 1.18 1.61 -34.90
N TYR A 743 0.65 1.51 -33.68
CA TYR A 743 -0.01 2.63 -33.00
C TYR A 743 1.02 3.46 -32.21
N PRO A 744 1.15 4.78 -32.44
CA PRO A 744 2.22 5.58 -31.85
C PRO A 744 1.81 6.45 -30.65
N TYR A 745 0.52 6.54 -30.31
CA TYR A 745 -0.01 7.57 -29.39
C TYR A 745 -0.32 7.06 -27.98
N ALA A 746 0.45 6.08 -27.48
CA ALA A 746 0.27 5.54 -26.13
C ALA A 746 1.61 5.13 -25.51
N ASP A 747 1.75 5.41 -24.21
CA ASP A 747 2.85 4.94 -23.36
C ASP A 747 2.41 3.74 -22.48
N ILE A 748 1.10 3.60 -22.26
CA ILE A 748 0.46 2.54 -21.47
C ILE A 748 -0.74 1.99 -22.23
N THR A 749 -0.94 0.67 -22.21
CA THR A 749 -2.19 0.05 -22.68
C THR A 749 -3.20 -0.04 -21.55
N ALA A 750 -4.45 0.32 -21.81
CA ALA A 750 -5.51 0.32 -20.81
C ALA A 750 -6.76 -0.39 -21.33
N PHE A 751 -7.55 -0.96 -20.41
CA PHE A 751 -8.86 -1.58 -20.66
C PHE A 751 -9.74 -1.49 -19.41
N HIS A 752 -11.05 -1.72 -19.54
CA HIS A 752 -11.95 -1.93 -18.42
C HIS A 752 -12.33 -3.41 -18.26
N GLY A 753 -12.35 -3.88 -17.02
CA GLY A 753 -12.39 -5.30 -16.68
C GLY A 753 -13.77 -5.88 -16.33
N TYR A 754 -14.87 -5.32 -16.83
CA TYR A 754 -16.22 -5.78 -16.50
C TYR A 754 -16.61 -7.13 -17.11
N GLY A 755 -17.66 -7.76 -16.55
CA GLY A 755 -18.30 -8.97 -17.10
C GLY A 755 -17.95 -10.28 -16.38
N TYR A 756 -17.50 -10.23 -15.12
CA TYR A 756 -16.99 -11.39 -14.37
C TYR A 756 -17.69 -11.62 -13.01
N ASP A 757 -19.00 -11.37 -12.94
CA ASP A 757 -19.78 -11.26 -11.69
C ASP A 757 -19.67 -12.49 -10.75
N ASN A 758 -19.64 -13.70 -11.31
CA ASN A 758 -19.57 -14.96 -10.54
C ASN A 758 -18.19 -15.63 -10.53
N SER A 759 -17.29 -15.23 -11.43
CA SER A 759 -15.96 -15.85 -11.59
C SER A 759 -14.92 -14.77 -11.91
N PRO A 760 -14.43 -14.04 -10.89
CA PRO A 760 -13.43 -12.98 -11.06
C PRO A 760 -12.17 -13.47 -11.80
N GLU A 761 -11.78 -14.74 -11.66
CA GLU A 761 -10.62 -15.33 -12.33
C GLU A 761 -10.76 -15.39 -13.86
N GLY A 762 -11.98 -15.27 -14.40
CA GLY A 762 -12.21 -15.22 -15.84
C GLY A 762 -11.44 -14.07 -16.52
N ILE A 763 -11.10 -13.02 -15.78
CA ILE A 763 -10.28 -11.90 -16.26
C ILE A 763 -8.93 -12.35 -16.82
N THR A 764 -8.39 -13.48 -16.35
CA THR A 764 -7.13 -14.03 -16.85
C THR A 764 -7.16 -14.33 -18.36
N GLN A 765 -8.30 -14.79 -18.87
CA GLN A 765 -8.50 -15.03 -20.30
C GLN A 765 -8.73 -13.72 -21.06
N GLY A 766 -9.46 -12.77 -20.46
CA GLY A 766 -9.69 -11.45 -21.02
C GLY A 766 -8.40 -10.67 -21.23
N VAL A 767 -7.52 -10.64 -20.23
CA VAL A 767 -6.19 -10.01 -20.33
C VAL A 767 -5.32 -10.69 -21.38
N ALA A 768 -5.36 -12.02 -21.50
CA ALA A 768 -4.63 -12.74 -22.54
C ALA A 768 -5.13 -12.37 -23.96
N ALA A 769 -6.44 -12.27 -24.15
CA ALA A 769 -7.03 -11.85 -25.42
C ALA A 769 -6.70 -10.38 -25.76
N PHE A 770 -6.79 -9.49 -24.77
CA PHE A 770 -6.38 -8.08 -24.91
C PHE A 770 -4.92 -7.96 -25.35
N LYS A 771 -4.00 -8.68 -24.70
CA LYS A 771 -2.57 -8.73 -25.06
C LYS A 771 -2.36 -9.12 -26.53
N GLN A 772 -3.10 -10.11 -27.02
CA GLN A 772 -3.01 -10.54 -28.41
C GLN A 772 -3.42 -9.44 -29.39
N VAL A 773 -4.42 -8.62 -29.05
CA VAL A 773 -4.85 -7.50 -29.90
C VAL A 773 -3.78 -6.41 -29.91
N VAL A 774 -3.39 -5.89 -28.75
CA VAL A 774 -2.44 -4.76 -28.68
C VAL A 774 -1.04 -5.11 -29.20
N GLN A 775 -0.62 -6.38 -29.10
CA GLN A 775 0.65 -6.86 -29.66
C GLN A 775 0.72 -6.72 -31.19
N ARG A 776 -0.39 -6.90 -31.92
CA ARG A 776 -0.43 -6.77 -33.39
C ARG A 776 -0.03 -5.38 -33.87
N TYR A 777 -0.24 -4.37 -33.04
CA TYR A 777 -0.02 -2.96 -33.35
C TYR A 777 1.21 -2.38 -32.63
N GLY A 778 2.12 -3.25 -32.17
CA GLY A 778 3.41 -2.85 -31.60
C GLY A 778 3.35 -2.33 -30.17
N LEU A 779 2.24 -2.56 -29.44
CA LEU A 779 2.04 -2.10 -28.06
C LEU A 779 2.31 -3.19 -27.01
N GLY A 780 2.69 -4.41 -27.43
CA GLY A 780 2.79 -5.58 -26.53
C GLY A 780 3.86 -5.50 -25.43
N ASN A 781 4.77 -4.53 -25.50
CA ASN A 781 5.79 -4.28 -24.47
C ASN A 781 5.41 -3.15 -23.50
N LEU A 782 4.29 -2.45 -23.74
CA LEU A 782 3.85 -1.38 -22.86
C LEU A 782 3.20 -1.98 -21.59
N PRO A 783 3.23 -1.25 -20.46
CA PRO A 783 2.46 -1.63 -19.27
C PRO A 783 0.98 -1.82 -19.59
N ILE A 784 0.33 -2.69 -18.82
CA ILE A 784 -1.09 -3.01 -18.96
C ILE A 784 -1.82 -2.57 -17.70
N TRP A 785 -2.76 -1.65 -17.86
CA TRP A 785 -3.56 -1.12 -16.77
C TRP A 785 -5.02 -1.51 -16.96
N ASN A 786 -5.66 -1.90 -15.86
CA ASN A 786 -7.11 -1.95 -15.80
C ASN A 786 -7.57 -0.67 -15.10
N THR A 787 -8.05 0.31 -15.86
CA THR A 787 -8.40 1.63 -15.33
C THR A 787 -9.82 1.71 -14.81
N GLU A 788 -10.61 0.65 -14.95
CA GLU A 788 -11.94 0.57 -14.36
C GLU A 788 -12.46 -0.88 -14.32
N ALA A 789 -12.77 -1.40 -13.14
CA ALA A 789 -13.58 -2.62 -13.00
C ALA A 789 -14.18 -2.76 -11.59
N ASN A 790 -15.26 -3.55 -11.54
CA ASN A 790 -15.84 -4.16 -10.33
C ASN A 790 -16.80 -5.30 -10.74
N TRP A 791 -17.64 -5.77 -9.82
CA TRP A 791 -18.65 -6.82 -10.03
C TRP A 791 -19.96 -6.36 -10.69
N GLY A 792 -20.03 -5.13 -11.22
CA GLY A 792 -21.22 -4.51 -11.81
C GLY A 792 -22.36 -4.26 -10.81
N THR A 793 -23.58 -4.15 -11.33
CA THR A 793 -24.81 -4.17 -10.54
C THR A 793 -25.22 -5.60 -10.20
N ARG A 794 -25.64 -5.84 -8.95
CA ARG A 794 -26.20 -7.15 -8.55
C ARG A 794 -27.72 -7.10 -8.48
N ASN A 795 -28.38 -8.01 -9.22
CA ASN A 795 -29.85 -8.18 -9.20
C ASN A 795 -30.34 -9.08 -8.04
N ALA A 796 -29.42 -9.65 -7.27
CA ALA A 796 -29.70 -10.50 -6.12
C ALA A 796 -28.78 -10.12 -4.96
N TYR A 797 -29.26 -10.33 -3.74
CA TYR A 797 -28.46 -10.12 -2.54
C TYR A 797 -27.24 -11.05 -2.54
N VAL A 798 -26.08 -10.48 -2.22
CA VAL A 798 -24.80 -11.18 -2.05
C VAL A 798 -24.24 -10.73 -0.71
N SER A 799 -23.68 -11.67 0.06
CA SER A 799 -23.13 -11.32 1.36
C SER A 799 -21.88 -10.46 1.23
N GLN A 800 -21.59 -9.65 2.24
CA GLN A 800 -20.37 -8.84 2.24
C GLN A 800 -19.09 -9.71 2.20
N ASP A 801 -19.11 -10.91 2.77
CA ASP A 801 -18.01 -11.89 2.65
C ASP A 801 -17.80 -12.34 1.19
N GLN A 802 -18.88 -12.51 0.43
CA GLN A 802 -18.79 -12.87 -0.99
C GLN A 802 -18.25 -11.69 -1.83
N ASP A 803 -18.64 -10.45 -1.52
CA ASP A 803 -18.05 -9.26 -2.12
C ASP A 803 -16.55 -9.15 -1.78
N ALA A 804 -16.17 -9.39 -0.52
CA ALA A 804 -14.78 -9.38 -0.07
C ALA A 804 -13.94 -10.46 -0.76
N ALA A 805 -14.47 -11.69 -0.85
CA ALA A 805 -13.86 -12.79 -1.58
C ALA A 805 -13.65 -12.43 -3.06
N TRP A 806 -14.68 -11.89 -3.72
CA TRP A 806 -14.62 -11.50 -5.12
C TRP A 806 -13.54 -10.46 -5.35
N LEU A 807 -13.51 -9.39 -4.54
CA LEU A 807 -12.52 -8.31 -4.66
C LEU A 807 -11.11 -8.86 -4.55
N MET A 808 -10.81 -9.62 -3.50
CA MET A 808 -9.45 -10.09 -3.28
C MET A 808 -8.97 -11.01 -4.39
N ARG A 809 -9.83 -11.94 -4.83
CA ARG A 809 -9.54 -12.88 -5.92
C ARG A 809 -9.31 -12.16 -7.25
N TYR A 810 -10.09 -11.12 -7.52
CA TYR A 810 -9.99 -10.33 -8.74
C TYR A 810 -8.65 -9.56 -8.80
N TYR A 811 -8.24 -8.93 -7.69
CA TYR A 811 -6.92 -8.31 -7.57
C TYR A 811 -5.78 -9.33 -7.74
N LEU A 812 -5.86 -10.50 -7.12
CA LEU A 812 -4.81 -11.53 -7.23
C LEU A 812 -4.70 -12.12 -8.65
N ALA A 813 -5.84 -12.41 -9.29
CA ALA A 813 -5.87 -12.93 -10.65
C ALA A 813 -5.26 -11.94 -11.66
N GLN A 814 -5.55 -10.65 -11.52
CA GLN A 814 -4.98 -9.61 -12.39
C GLN A 814 -3.48 -9.42 -12.17
N ALA A 815 -3.02 -9.41 -10.91
CA ALA A 815 -1.59 -9.35 -10.59
C ALA A 815 -0.85 -10.52 -11.25
N GLY A 816 -1.40 -11.74 -11.15
CA GLY A 816 -0.91 -12.94 -11.82
C GLY A 816 -0.71 -12.78 -13.33
N THR A 817 -1.60 -12.03 -13.98
CA THR A 817 -1.57 -11.85 -15.44
C THR A 817 -0.66 -10.72 -15.92
N GLY A 818 0.00 -9.99 -15.00
CA GLY A 818 0.87 -8.86 -15.35
C GLY A 818 0.12 -7.56 -15.63
N VAL A 819 -1.09 -7.39 -15.09
CA VAL A 819 -1.69 -6.05 -14.95
C VAL A 819 -0.88 -5.31 -13.90
N SER A 820 -0.25 -4.20 -14.27
CA SER A 820 0.68 -3.46 -13.41
C SER A 820 -0.01 -2.39 -12.55
N ARG A 821 -1.26 -2.03 -12.89
CA ARG A 821 -2.10 -1.11 -12.13
C ARG A 821 -3.57 -1.43 -12.34
N PHE A 822 -4.33 -1.51 -11.26
CA PHE A 822 -5.76 -1.76 -11.28
C PHE A 822 -6.50 -0.68 -10.47
N VAL A 823 -7.45 -0.01 -11.10
CA VAL A 823 -8.32 1.00 -10.51
C VAL A 823 -9.70 0.42 -10.24
N TRP A 824 -10.07 0.34 -8.97
CA TRP A 824 -11.42 -0.08 -8.57
C TRP A 824 -12.43 1.04 -8.81
N TYR A 825 -13.52 0.74 -9.50
CA TYR A 825 -14.67 1.62 -9.62
C TYR A 825 -15.80 1.07 -8.76
N ALA A 826 -16.41 1.77 -7.83
CA ALA A 826 -15.80 2.89 -7.13
C ALA A 826 -16.04 2.73 -5.63
N TYR A 827 -15.27 3.46 -4.83
CA TYR A 827 -15.37 3.38 -3.39
C TYR A 827 -16.78 3.71 -2.88
N ASP A 828 -17.36 4.82 -3.35
CA ASP A 828 -18.61 5.40 -2.83
C ASP A 828 -19.80 5.30 -3.79
N ASN A 829 -19.67 4.54 -4.89
CA ASN A 829 -20.77 4.32 -5.83
C ASN A 829 -21.97 3.67 -5.12
N CYS A 830 -23.18 3.89 -5.63
CA CYS A 830 -24.40 3.39 -5.02
C CYS A 830 -24.76 1.96 -5.41
N ALA A 831 -24.38 1.49 -6.60
CA ALA A 831 -24.81 0.18 -7.11
C ALA A 831 -23.68 -0.66 -7.71
N TRP A 832 -22.61 -0.03 -8.20
CA TRP A 832 -21.50 -0.67 -8.90
C TRP A 832 -20.28 -0.77 -7.99
N GLY A 833 -19.94 -1.98 -7.56
CA GLY A 833 -18.72 -2.17 -6.78
C GLY A 833 -18.65 -1.46 -5.41
N PRO A 834 -19.74 -1.15 -4.68
CA PRO A 834 -19.66 -0.26 -3.52
C PRO A 834 -18.74 -0.83 -2.43
N LEU A 835 -17.78 -0.02 -1.97
CA LEU A 835 -16.92 -0.32 -0.82
C LEU A 835 -17.27 0.51 0.42
N TRP A 836 -17.98 1.62 0.22
CA TRP A 836 -18.49 2.53 1.24
C TRP A 836 -19.96 2.84 1.00
N GLY A 837 -20.78 2.69 2.04
CA GLY A 837 -22.20 3.05 2.02
C GLY A 837 -22.39 4.57 2.03
N SER A 838 -22.58 5.16 0.85
CA SER A 838 -22.92 6.57 0.66
C SER A 838 -24.42 6.85 0.94
N SER A 839 -24.80 8.12 1.10
CA SER A 839 -26.21 8.51 1.25
C SER A 839 -26.91 8.48 -0.12
N CYS A 840 -27.18 7.29 -0.63
CA CYS A 840 -27.89 7.07 -1.89
C CYS A 840 -29.40 7.28 -1.75
N ASP A 841 -30.05 7.66 -2.85
CA ASP A 841 -31.51 7.60 -2.95
C ASP A 841 -32.03 6.16 -2.77
N ALA A 842 -33.31 6.00 -2.43
CA ALA A 842 -33.88 4.67 -2.15
C ALA A 842 -33.96 3.74 -3.38
N SER A 843 -33.90 4.25 -4.61
CA SER A 843 -33.92 3.47 -5.86
C SER A 843 -32.55 2.92 -6.26
N ASN A 844 -31.46 3.47 -5.73
CA ASN A 844 -30.09 3.12 -6.10
C ASN A 844 -29.27 2.51 -4.95
N LYS A 845 -29.88 2.18 -3.80
CA LYS A 845 -29.14 1.59 -2.67
C LYS A 845 -28.63 0.17 -2.97
N PRO A 846 -27.46 -0.21 -2.43
CA PRO A 846 -27.11 -1.61 -2.30
C PRO A 846 -28.23 -2.36 -1.57
N LEU A 847 -28.52 -3.59 -2.00
CA LEU A 847 -29.64 -4.39 -1.48
C LEU A 847 -29.56 -4.63 0.04
N ASP A 848 -28.40 -4.42 0.66
CA ASP A 848 -28.14 -4.59 2.09
C ASP A 848 -28.34 -3.30 2.94
N SER A 849 -28.60 -2.14 2.32
CA SER A 849 -28.80 -0.83 2.98
C SER A 849 -27.68 -0.41 3.96
N TRP A 850 -26.45 -0.89 3.75
CA TRP A 850 -25.31 -0.64 4.62
C TRP A 850 -24.87 0.85 4.65
N SER A 851 -24.31 1.30 5.78
CA SER A 851 -23.68 2.62 5.91
C SER A 851 -22.26 2.49 6.45
N GLY A 852 -21.33 3.25 5.89
CA GLY A 852 -19.91 3.18 6.23
C GLY A 852 -19.16 2.12 5.42
N ILE A 853 -17.95 1.77 5.88
CA ILE A 853 -17.07 0.86 5.14
C ILE A 853 -17.65 -0.55 5.10
N ARG A 854 -17.67 -1.19 3.92
CA ARG A 854 -18.10 -2.58 3.70
C ARG A 854 -16.91 -3.52 3.88
N GLN A 855 -17.16 -4.81 4.14
CA GLN A 855 -16.08 -5.81 4.29
C GLN A 855 -15.19 -5.91 3.06
N ALA A 856 -15.72 -5.70 1.85
CA ALA A 856 -14.90 -5.61 0.65
C ALA A 856 -13.94 -4.40 0.67
N GLY A 857 -14.35 -3.28 1.25
CA GLY A 857 -13.48 -2.14 1.49
C GLY A 857 -12.38 -2.45 2.51
N LEU A 858 -12.71 -3.16 3.59
CA LEU A 858 -11.69 -3.63 4.55
C LEU A 858 -10.71 -4.61 3.90
N SER A 859 -11.22 -5.57 3.12
CA SER A 859 -10.39 -6.59 2.47
C SER A 859 -9.48 -6.03 1.38
N PHE A 860 -9.84 -4.90 0.76
CA PHE A 860 -8.92 -4.12 -0.08
C PHE A 860 -7.67 -3.73 0.69
N GLY A 861 -7.83 -3.09 1.87
CA GLY A 861 -6.71 -2.66 2.70
C GLY A 861 -5.91 -3.83 3.29
N VAL A 862 -6.57 -4.95 3.58
CA VAL A 862 -5.90 -6.19 4.01
C VAL A 862 -5.05 -6.76 2.87
N LEU A 863 -5.60 -6.85 1.65
CA LEU A 863 -4.86 -7.37 0.52
C LEU A 863 -3.65 -6.50 0.17
N GLU A 864 -3.78 -5.17 0.28
CA GLU A 864 -2.64 -4.25 0.14
C GLU A 864 -1.49 -4.66 1.08
N GLN A 865 -1.78 -4.87 2.37
CA GLN A 865 -0.79 -5.30 3.36
C GLN A 865 -0.18 -6.67 3.05
N TRP A 866 -0.95 -7.55 2.41
CA TRP A 866 -0.50 -8.90 2.07
C TRP A 866 0.52 -8.92 0.95
N ILE A 867 0.41 -8.03 -0.06
CA ILE A 867 1.19 -8.17 -1.29
C ILE A 867 2.06 -6.97 -1.64
N VAL A 868 1.77 -5.76 -1.16
CA VAL A 868 2.60 -4.57 -1.48
C VAL A 868 4.00 -4.72 -0.91
N GLY A 869 5.01 -4.43 -1.74
CA GLY A 869 6.43 -4.58 -1.41
C GLY A 869 6.90 -6.03 -1.34
N LYS A 870 6.05 -7.00 -1.75
CA LYS A 870 6.37 -8.41 -1.82
C LYS A 870 6.36 -8.89 -3.27
N THR A 871 7.14 -9.91 -3.55
CA THR A 871 7.08 -10.64 -4.83
C THR A 871 5.91 -11.61 -4.75
N VAL A 872 4.93 -11.44 -5.65
CA VAL A 872 3.90 -12.45 -5.89
C VAL A 872 4.35 -13.27 -7.09
N SER A 873 4.35 -14.59 -6.95
CA SER A 873 4.83 -15.53 -7.97
C SER A 873 4.02 -16.82 -7.92
N GLU A 874 4.24 -17.71 -8.89
CA GLU A 874 3.69 -19.08 -8.86
C GLU A 874 2.17 -19.10 -8.56
N CYS A 875 1.40 -18.21 -9.19
CA CYS A 875 -0.05 -18.18 -9.08
C CYS A 875 -0.66 -19.32 -9.89
N ASP A 876 -0.74 -20.49 -9.27
CA ASP A 876 -1.22 -21.72 -9.88
C ASP A 876 -2.72 -21.86 -9.76
N ARG A 877 -3.36 -22.26 -10.86
CA ARG A 877 -4.73 -22.74 -10.91
C ARG A 877 -4.72 -24.25 -11.07
N TYR A 878 -5.42 -24.93 -10.19
CA TYR A 878 -5.53 -26.39 -10.19
C TYR A 878 -6.85 -26.87 -10.80
N GLN A 879 -6.85 -28.11 -11.28
CA GLN A 879 -8.01 -28.72 -11.93
C GLN A 879 -9.26 -28.77 -11.04
N ASN A 880 -9.09 -29.01 -9.73
CA ASN A 880 -10.20 -29.02 -8.78
C ASN A 880 -10.73 -27.61 -8.39
N GLY A 881 -10.11 -26.54 -8.89
CA GLY A 881 -10.48 -25.15 -8.60
C GLY A 881 -9.75 -24.51 -7.43
N LEU A 882 -8.75 -25.17 -6.84
CA LEU A 882 -7.80 -24.50 -5.95
C LEU A 882 -6.98 -23.47 -6.74
N TRP A 883 -6.69 -22.35 -6.09
CA TRP A 883 -5.69 -21.38 -6.49
C TRP A 883 -4.67 -21.22 -5.37
N SER A 884 -3.40 -21.10 -5.74
CA SER A 884 -2.32 -20.78 -4.82
C SER A 884 -1.38 -19.78 -5.47
N CYS A 885 -1.13 -18.66 -4.81
CA CYS A 885 -0.11 -17.69 -5.20
C CYS A 885 0.96 -17.63 -4.12
N ARG A 886 2.22 -17.78 -4.51
CA ARG A 886 3.34 -17.60 -3.60
C ARG A 886 3.58 -16.12 -3.35
N VAL A 887 3.93 -15.79 -2.11
CA VAL A 887 4.21 -14.43 -1.67
C VAL A 887 5.52 -14.41 -0.90
N GLN A 888 6.49 -13.64 -1.39
CA GLN A 888 7.84 -13.58 -0.83
C GLN A 888 8.19 -12.16 -0.45
N GLY A 889 8.79 -11.97 0.72
CA GLY A 889 9.16 -10.65 1.23
C GLY A 889 10.58 -10.59 1.77
N ALA A 890 10.95 -9.43 2.31
CA ALA A 890 12.25 -9.24 2.97
C ALA A 890 12.46 -10.23 4.13
N SER A 891 13.73 -10.44 4.49
CA SER A 891 14.13 -11.27 5.65
C SER A 891 13.66 -12.72 5.61
N GLY A 892 13.42 -13.27 4.41
CA GLY A 892 13.03 -14.67 4.24
C GLY A 892 11.54 -14.94 4.50
N TYR A 893 10.70 -13.90 4.51
CA TYR A 893 9.25 -14.08 4.54
C TYR A 893 8.80 -14.90 3.33
N ASN A 894 8.12 -16.01 3.59
CA ASN A 894 7.57 -16.88 2.55
C ASN A 894 6.17 -17.29 2.97
N GLY A 895 5.21 -17.01 2.10
CA GLY A 895 3.82 -17.30 2.34
C GLY A 895 3.09 -17.70 1.08
N TRP A 896 1.84 -18.12 1.26
CA TRP A 896 0.98 -18.56 0.18
C TRP A 896 -0.42 -18.03 0.37
N ILE A 897 -0.91 -17.29 -0.62
CA ILE A 897 -2.31 -16.90 -0.69
C ILE A 897 -3.07 -18.00 -1.40
N VAL A 898 -4.06 -18.59 -0.74
CA VAL A 898 -4.85 -19.71 -1.25
C VAL A 898 -6.34 -19.44 -1.19
N TRP A 899 -7.06 -19.81 -2.24
CA TRP A 899 -8.52 -19.78 -2.30
C TRP A 899 -9.05 -20.87 -3.23
N SER A 900 -10.35 -21.14 -3.16
CA SER A 900 -11.02 -22.13 -4.01
C SER A 900 -12.16 -21.49 -4.80
N THR A 901 -12.24 -21.84 -6.09
CA THR A 901 -13.35 -21.47 -6.98
C THR A 901 -14.46 -22.52 -7.02
N SER A 902 -14.27 -23.69 -6.40
CA SER A 902 -15.19 -24.84 -6.49
C SER A 902 -15.85 -25.21 -5.16
N GLY A 903 -15.96 -24.24 -4.23
CA GLY A 903 -16.43 -24.46 -2.86
C GLY A 903 -15.30 -24.83 -1.90
N SER A 904 -15.63 -25.32 -0.70
CA SER A 904 -14.64 -25.64 0.32
C SER A 904 -13.83 -26.89 -0.05
N LEU A 905 -12.50 -26.76 -0.07
CA LEU A 905 -11.56 -27.83 -0.42
C LEU A 905 -10.56 -28.06 0.71
N PRO A 906 -10.31 -29.30 1.15
CA PRO A 906 -9.19 -29.59 2.02
C PRO A 906 -7.87 -29.37 1.26
N VAL A 907 -6.89 -28.76 1.92
CA VAL A 907 -5.57 -28.53 1.34
C VAL A 907 -4.47 -29.08 2.25
N THR A 908 -3.41 -29.58 1.63
CA THR A 908 -2.17 -29.90 2.34
C THR A 908 -1.33 -28.65 2.42
N VAL A 909 -1.10 -28.16 3.64
CA VAL A 909 -0.29 -26.96 3.87
C VAL A 909 1.20 -27.30 3.69
N PRO A 910 1.97 -26.49 2.95
CA PRO A 910 3.41 -26.67 2.82
C PRO A 910 4.12 -26.69 4.18
N SER A 911 5.15 -27.53 4.29
CA SER A 911 5.98 -27.59 5.49
C SER A 911 6.59 -26.22 5.81
N GLY A 912 6.52 -25.80 7.07
CA GLY A 912 7.09 -24.54 7.53
C GLY A 912 6.12 -23.38 7.61
N MET A 913 4.86 -23.55 7.17
CA MET A 913 3.79 -22.57 7.47
C MET A 913 3.22 -22.88 8.86
N THR A 914 3.32 -21.93 9.79
CA THR A 914 2.83 -22.10 11.17
C THR A 914 1.52 -21.38 11.41
N ASP A 915 1.28 -20.29 10.71
CA ASP A 915 0.12 -19.43 10.88
C ASP A 915 -0.56 -19.13 9.55
N TYR A 916 -1.82 -18.72 9.62
CA TYR A 916 -2.54 -18.17 8.49
C TYR A 916 -3.33 -16.93 8.90
N ARG A 917 -3.48 -16.00 7.96
CA ARG A 917 -4.33 -14.83 8.08
C ARG A 917 -5.63 -15.04 7.32
N ASP A 918 -6.74 -14.69 7.94
CA ASP A 918 -8.04 -14.60 7.24
C ASP A 918 -8.18 -13.27 6.49
N TYR A 919 -9.23 -13.13 5.67
CA TYR A 919 -9.50 -11.92 4.88
C TYR A 919 -9.72 -10.63 5.70
N LEU A 920 -9.88 -10.73 7.02
CA LEU A 920 -9.95 -9.61 7.96
C LEU A 920 -8.60 -9.35 8.66
N ASN A 921 -7.57 -10.08 8.23
CA ASN A 921 -6.20 -10.04 8.73
C ASN A 921 -6.00 -10.63 10.15
N ASN A 922 -6.97 -11.37 10.68
CA ASN A 922 -6.79 -12.05 11.96
C ASN A 922 -5.83 -13.23 11.78
N THR A 923 -4.91 -13.39 12.72
CA THR A 923 -3.91 -14.47 12.71
C THR A 923 -4.44 -15.69 13.46
N HIS A 924 -4.28 -16.85 12.84
CA HIS A 924 -4.70 -18.15 13.35
C HIS A 924 -3.55 -19.15 13.17
N SER A 925 -3.37 -20.09 14.10
CA SER A 925 -2.40 -21.17 13.88
C SER A 925 -2.92 -22.17 12.85
N VAL A 926 -2.03 -22.68 12.00
CA VAL A 926 -2.36 -23.69 10.99
C VAL A 926 -2.84 -24.98 11.67
N PRO A 927 -4.07 -25.45 11.41
CA PRO A 927 -4.58 -26.69 11.97
C PRO A 927 -3.97 -27.91 11.26
N ALA A 928 -4.10 -29.09 11.88
CA ALA A 928 -3.67 -30.36 11.28
C ALA A 928 -4.34 -30.65 9.92
N ALA A 929 -5.55 -30.11 9.69
CA ALA A 929 -6.25 -30.15 8.42
C ALA A 929 -6.84 -28.77 8.12
N LEU A 930 -6.34 -28.11 7.08
CA LEU A 930 -6.85 -26.81 6.63
C LEU A 930 -7.85 -27.00 5.48
N THR A 931 -8.96 -26.25 5.54
CA THR A 931 -9.94 -26.17 4.46
C THR A 931 -9.95 -24.76 3.90
N VAL A 932 -9.86 -24.64 2.59
CA VAL A 932 -9.85 -23.37 1.86
C VAL A 932 -11.18 -23.19 1.14
N SER A 933 -11.76 -21.99 1.23
CA SER A 933 -13.03 -21.62 0.59
C SER A 933 -12.80 -20.53 -0.47
N SER A 934 -13.87 -19.87 -0.92
CA SER A 934 -13.76 -18.70 -1.81
C SER A 934 -13.08 -17.50 -1.16
N LEU A 935 -13.06 -17.41 0.17
CA LEU A 935 -12.33 -16.36 0.90
C LEU A 935 -10.83 -16.71 0.92
N PRO A 936 -9.96 -15.84 0.37
CA PRO A 936 -8.52 -16.09 0.41
C PRO A 936 -7.97 -16.14 1.83
N LEU A 937 -7.02 -17.04 2.04
CA LEU A 937 -6.20 -17.13 3.25
C LEU A 937 -4.73 -16.88 2.89
N LEU A 938 -3.97 -16.18 3.73
CA LEU A 938 -2.52 -16.05 3.60
C LEU A 938 -1.84 -16.96 4.62
N LEU A 939 -1.25 -18.05 4.15
CA LEU A 939 -0.39 -18.94 4.94
C LEU A 939 1.00 -18.33 5.07
N GLU A 940 1.59 -18.35 6.26
CA GLU A 940 2.90 -17.75 6.52
C GLU A 940 3.74 -18.53 7.52
N ASN A 941 5.06 -18.30 7.46
CA ASN A 941 6.11 -19.03 8.16
C ASN A 941 6.65 -18.36 9.42
#